data_AF-A0AAQ3P2Q7-F1
#
_entry.id   AF-A0AAQ3P2Q7-F1
#
_cell.length_a   1.000
_cell.length_b   1.000
_cell.length_c   1.000
_cell.angle_alpha   90.00
_cell.angle_beta   90.00
_cell.angle_gamma   90.00
#
_symmetry.space_group_name_H-M   'P 1'
#
loop_
_entity.id
_entity.type
_entity.pdbx_description
1 polymer ?
#
loop_
_entity_poly.entity_id
_entity_poly.type
_entity_poly.pdbx_seq_one_letter_code
_entity_poly.pdbx_strand_id
1 'polypeptide(L)'
;MATASQKATPPLPPPPSSSCCTAADSAAIPRAAAPQQEWNAATDVPLIRPVDSSTNASAAKGVTAMPRPQSSHPLDPLTSAEISVAVATVRAAGATPELRDSMRFIEVVLLEPDKNVVALADAYFFPPFQPSLLPRTRGGPLIPTKLPPRCARLVVYNKKSNLTSIWIVELLQVHAVTRGGHHRGKVISSHVVPDVQPPMDAEEYAECEAVVKSFPPFIEAMKKRGIEDMDLVMVDPWCVGYYSEADAPGRRLAKPLIFCQSESDCPMENGYARPVEGIYVLVDMQNMVVIEFEDRKLVPLPPVDPLRNYTPGETRGGSDRSDVKPLQIIQPEGPSFRVNGYFVEWQKWNFRIGFTPKEGLVIYSVAYVDGSHGRRPVAHRLSFAEMVVPYGDPNDPHYRKNAFDAGEDGLGKNAHSLKKGCDCLGYIKYFDAHFTNFTGGVETIENCVCLHEEDHGILWKHQDWRTGLAEDGRIEAEVKLTGILSLGALLPGEFRKYGTMIAPGLYAPVHQHFFVARMDMSVDSKPGEALNQVVEVNMKIEEPGENNVHNNAFYAEETLLRSELEAMRDCNSLTARHWIVRNTRTCNRTGQLTGYKLVPGSNCLPLAGSEAKFLRRAAFLKHNFWVTTYSRNEMFPGGEFPNQNPRVGEGLATWVKQNRSLEETNIVLWYVFGITHVPRLEDWPVMPVEHIGFMLTPHGFFNCSPAVDVPPNACEMDSKDNDIKDNGSSKPIQSGLTAKL
;
A
#
# COMPACT_ATOMS: atom_id res chain seq x y z
N MET A 1 34.67 36.49 37.18
CA MET A 1 35.63 37.62 37.27
C MET A 1 35.51 38.43 35.97
N ALA A 2 35.80 39.74 36.00
CA ALA A 2 35.91 40.70 34.87
C ALA A 2 34.99 40.49 33.62
N THR A 3 33.94 41.27 33.31
CA THR A 3 33.67 42.74 33.27
C THR A 3 34.38 43.54 32.16
N ALA A 4 33.61 43.94 31.14
CA ALA A 4 33.75 45.18 30.35
C ALA A 4 32.36 45.53 29.75
N SER A 5 32.08 46.80 29.40
CA SER A 5 30.73 47.26 29.03
C SER A 5 30.67 48.58 28.24
N GLN A 6 29.47 48.97 27.81
CA GLN A 6 29.09 50.21 27.08
C GLN A 6 29.41 50.18 25.55
N LYS A 7 28.72 50.93 24.66
CA LYS A 7 27.78 52.07 24.83
C LYS A 7 26.69 52.08 23.71
N ALA A 8 25.75 53.02 23.71
CA ALA A 8 24.57 53.05 22.81
C ALA A 8 24.20 54.44 22.24
N THR A 9 23.19 54.47 21.34
CA THR A 9 22.40 55.60 20.76
C THR A 9 23.13 56.67 19.89
N PRO A 10 22.44 57.45 19.02
CA PRO A 10 21.11 57.33 18.36
C PRO A 10 21.13 57.58 16.80
N PRO A 11 19.98 57.56 16.05
CA PRO A 11 19.93 57.64 14.57
C PRO A 11 19.31 58.94 13.97
N LEU A 12 19.43 59.15 12.63
CA LEU A 12 18.64 59.99 11.65
C LEU A 12 19.52 60.33 10.40
N PRO A 13 19.01 60.87 9.25
CA PRO A 13 17.68 60.84 8.60
C PRO A 13 17.70 60.42 7.09
N PRO A 14 16.54 60.25 6.40
CA PRO A 14 16.42 60.20 4.93
C PRO A 14 16.18 61.60 4.30
N PRO A 15 16.55 61.84 3.02
CA PRO A 15 15.54 62.03 1.94
C PRO A 15 16.13 61.76 0.51
N PRO A 16 15.49 62.13 -0.63
CA PRO A 16 14.09 62.48 -0.90
C PRO A 16 13.40 61.59 -1.96
N SER A 17 12.08 61.74 -2.11
CA SER A 17 11.34 61.35 -3.33
C SER A 17 11.28 62.52 -4.33
N SER A 18 11.11 62.22 -5.62
CA SER A 18 10.72 63.19 -6.66
C SER A 18 9.76 62.52 -7.64
N SER A 19 8.79 63.26 -8.17
CA SER A 19 7.57 62.68 -8.74
C SER A 19 7.13 63.26 -10.09
N CYS A 20 6.33 62.43 -10.78
CA CYS A 20 5.22 62.81 -11.66
C CYS A 20 5.48 63.14 -13.15
N CYS A 21 4.37 63.02 -13.90
CA CYS A 21 4.12 63.44 -15.29
C CYS A 21 4.82 62.61 -16.40
N THR A 22 4.15 62.15 -17.47
CA THR A 22 2.73 62.27 -17.91
C THR A 22 2.19 60.94 -18.48
N ALA A 23 0.86 60.80 -18.54
CA ALA A 23 0.15 59.64 -19.11
C ALA A 23 -0.32 59.87 -20.57
N ALA A 24 -0.59 58.77 -21.31
CA ALA A 24 -1.42 58.76 -22.53
C ALA A 24 -1.93 57.33 -22.89
N ASP A 25 -3.21 57.08 -22.61
CA ASP A 25 -4.23 56.28 -23.34
C ASP A 25 -3.90 54.99 -24.16
N SER A 26 -4.56 53.91 -23.71
CA SER A 26 -5.37 52.93 -24.46
C SER A 26 -4.90 52.29 -25.79
N ALA A 27 -4.81 50.95 -25.78
CA ALA A 27 -5.48 50.04 -26.74
C ALA A 27 -5.51 48.61 -26.18
N ALA A 28 -6.31 47.70 -26.75
CA ALA A 28 -6.41 46.30 -26.31
C ALA A 28 -6.66 45.33 -27.49
N ILE A 29 -6.47 44.01 -27.25
CA ILE A 29 -6.84 42.87 -28.14
C ILE A 29 -5.93 42.72 -29.39
N PRO A 30 -5.67 41.52 -29.97
CA PRO A 30 -6.10 40.15 -29.63
C PRO A 30 -4.95 39.12 -29.35
N ARG A 31 -5.35 37.90 -28.97
CA ARG A 31 -4.55 36.67 -29.16
C ARG A 31 -4.48 36.31 -30.65
N ALA A 32 -3.37 35.72 -31.11
CA ALA A 32 -3.26 35.03 -32.39
C ALA A 32 -2.73 33.60 -32.18
N ALA A 33 -3.20 32.64 -32.98
CA ALA A 33 -2.82 31.22 -32.88
C ALA A 33 -1.61 30.89 -33.76
N ALA A 34 -0.80 29.90 -33.33
CA ALA A 34 0.24 29.29 -34.17
C ALA A 34 -0.35 28.19 -35.08
N PRO A 35 0.21 27.94 -36.28
CA PRO A 35 -0.45 27.10 -37.28
C PRO A 35 -0.23 25.60 -37.08
N GLN A 36 -1.23 24.80 -37.46
CA GLN A 36 -1.01 23.40 -37.81
C GLN A 36 -0.30 23.32 -39.17
N GLN A 37 0.57 22.33 -39.36
CA GLN A 37 1.20 22.06 -40.65
C GLN A 37 1.09 20.57 -40.98
N GLU A 38 0.23 20.24 -41.95
CA GLU A 38 0.06 18.89 -42.47
C GLU A 38 1.23 18.51 -43.39
N TRP A 39 1.82 17.34 -43.22
CA TRP A 39 2.70 16.69 -44.21
C TRP A 39 2.07 15.36 -44.65
N ASN A 40 1.73 15.26 -45.93
CA ASN A 40 1.08 14.08 -46.51
C ASN A 40 2.08 13.20 -47.30
N ALA A 41 2.19 11.95 -46.85
CA ALA A 41 2.35 10.72 -47.64
C ALA A 41 3.59 10.45 -48.55
N ALA A 42 3.89 9.14 -48.60
CA ALA A 42 4.46 8.37 -49.72
C ALA A 42 5.98 8.43 -50.03
N THR A 43 6.71 7.43 -49.50
CA THR A 43 7.73 6.68 -50.26
C THR A 43 7.59 5.19 -49.93
N ASP A 44 7.39 4.33 -50.95
CA ASP A 44 7.17 2.89 -50.77
C ASP A 44 8.43 2.08 -50.43
N VAL A 45 8.30 1.14 -49.49
CA VAL A 45 9.18 -0.04 -49.33
C VAL A 45 8.26 -1.24 -49.03
N PRO A 46 8.40 -2.40 -49.70
CA PRO A 46 7.29 -3.35 -49.84
C PRO A 46 7.02 -4.24 -48.62
N LEU A 47 5.73 -4.42 -48.31
CA LEU A 47 5.22 -5.42 -47.38
C LEU A 47 5.55 -6.84 -47.87
N ILE A 48 6.43 -7.53 -47.15
CA ILE A 48 6.65 -8.98 -47.33
C ILE A 48 5.40 -9.70 -46.82
N ARG A 49 4.68 -10.36 -47.73
CA ARG A 49 3.56 -11.25 -47.39
C ARG A 49 4.08 -12.51 -46.69
N PRO A 50 3.38 -13.05 -45.68
CA PRO A 50 3.63 -14.41 -45.22
C PRO A 50 3.50 -15.40 -46.39
N VAL A 51 4.43 -16.35 -46.48
CA VAL A 51 4.40 -17.41 -47.50
C VAL A 51 3.62 -18.59 -46.96
N ASP A 52 2.66 -19.11 -47.74
CA ASP A 52 1.89 -20.30 -47.40
C ASP A 52 2.78 -21.56 -47.37
N SER A 53 3.27 -21.92 -46.17
CA SER A 53 4.05 -23.14 -45.96
C SER A 53 3.15 -24.38 -45.83
N SER A 54 2.62 -24.87 -46.96
CA SER A 54 1.78 -26.06 -47.00
C SER A 54 2.59 -27.35 -46.81
N THR A 55 2.73 -27.82 -45.56
CA THR A 55 3.32 -29.14 -45.23
C THR A 55 2.42 -29.94 -44.29
N ASN A 56 2.21 -31.23 -44.63
CA ASN A 56 1.20 -32.08 -44.01
C ASN A 56 1.42 -32.32 -42.51
N ALA A 57 0.43 -31.98 -41.69
CA ALA A 57 0.37 -32.40 -40.29
C ALA A 57 -0.21 -33.81 -40.18
N SER A 58 0.61 -34.79 -39.79
CA SER A 58 0.14 -36.12 -39.40
C SER A 58 -0.68 -36.05 -38.10
N ALA A 59 -1.86 -36.65 -38.06
CA ALA A 59 -2.83 -36.48 -36.98
C ALA A 59 -2.40 -37.08 -35.63
N ALA A 60 -1.74 -36.28 -34.79
CA ALA A 60 -1.77 -36.46 -33.35
C ALA A 60 -3.18 -36.11 -32.83
N LYS A 61 -3.73 -36.92 -31.90
CA LYS A 61 -5.08 -36.68 -31.35
C LYS A 61 -5.10 -35.36 -30.56
N GLY A 62 -5.80 -34.36 -31.10
CA GLY A 62 -5.78 -33.00 -30.58
C GLY A 62 -6.43 -32.85 -29.20
N VAL A 63 -5.89 -31.92 -28.40
CA VAL A 63 -6.57 -31.36 -27.23
C VAL A 63 -7.68 -30.44 -27.75
N THR A 64 -8.92 -30.69 -27.35
CA THR A 64 -10.06 -29.85 -27.74
C THR A 64 -9.98 -28.50 -27.02
N ALA A 65 -9.49 -27.47 -27.70
CA ALA A 65 -9.42 -26.11 -27.17
C ALA A 65 -10.81 -25.53 -26.86
N MET A 66 -10.89 -24.60 -25.91
CA MET A 66 -12.17 -24.05 -25.45
C MET A 66 -12.96 -23.35 -26.57
N PRO A 67 -14.29 -23.53 -26.65
CA PRO A 67 -15.14 -22.82 -27.59
C PRO A 67 -15.31 -21.34 -27.17
N ARG A 68 -14.33 -20.53 -27.58
CA ARG A 68 -14.08 -19.11 -27.24
C ARG A 68 -13.47 -18.90 -25.84
N PRO A 69 -12.34 -18.18 -25.72
CA PRO A 69 -11.77 -17.82 -24.43
C PRO A 69 -12.62 -16.76 -23.72
N GLN A 70 -12.60 -16.80 -22.39
CA GLN A 70 -12.90 -15.61 -21.58
C GLN A 70 -11.76 -14.60 -21.80
N SER A 71 -12.06 -13.32 -22.03
CA SER A 71 -11.07 -12.31 -22.43
C SER A 71 -10.25 -11.73 -21.27
N SER A 72 -10.60 -12.04 -20.02
CA SER A 72 -9.96 -11.56 -18.80
C SER A 72 -9.73 -12.70 -17.80
N HIS A 73 -8.70 -12.57 -16.98
CA HIS A 73 -8.39 -13.51 -15.91
C HIS A 73 -9.40 -13.38 -14.75
N PRO A 74 -9.69 -14.47 -14.01
CA PRO A 74 -10.54 -14.41 -12.83
C PRO A 74 -10.05 -13.47 -11.71
N LEU A 75 -8.75 -13.10 -11.67
CA LEU A 75 -8.18 -12.16 -10.71
C LEU A 75 -7.98 -10.73 -11.23
N ASP A 76 -8.25 -10.44 -12.52
CA ASP A 76 -8.20 -9.05 -12.99
C ASP A 76 -9.23 -8.21 -12.20
N PRO A 77 -8.92 -6.99 -11.73
CA PRO A 77 -9.87 -6.14 -10.99
C PRO A 77 -11.24 -5.96 -11.67
N LEU A 78 -12.25 -5.54 -10.91
CA LEU A 78 -13.55 -5.21 -11.50
C LEU A 78 -13.42 -3.99 -12.43
N THR A 79 -13.93 -4.13 -13.64
CA THR A 79 -14.03 -3.00 -14.57
C THR A 79 -15.11 -2.02 -14.11
N SER A 80 -15.00 -0.75 -14.51
CA SER A 80 -16.03 0.27 -14.27
C SER A 80 -17.44 -0.17 -14.69
N ALA A 81 -17.56 -0.92 -15.79
CA ALA A 81 -18.82 -1.49 -16.25
C ALA A 81 -19.36 -2.62 -15.33
N GLU A 82 -18.48 -3.41 -14.72
CA GLU A 82 -18.87 -4.44 -13.73
C GLU A 82 -19.29 -3.81 -12.40
N ILE A 83 -18.56 -2.79 -11.91
CA ILE A 83 -18.90 -2.03 -10.70
C ILE A 83 -20.28 -1.37 -10.87
N SER A 84 -20.48 -0.66 -11.98
CA SER A 84 -21.76 -0.01 -12.31
C SER A 84 -22.94 -0.98 -12.28
N VAL A 85 -22.75 -2.19 -12.81
CA VAL A 85 -23.80 -3.23 -12.84
C VAL A 85 -23.99 -3.91 -11.49
N ALA A 86 -22.93 -4.10 -10.70
CA ALA A 86 -23.04 -4.60 -9.33
C ALA A 86 -23.87 -3.64 -8.45
N VAL A 87 -23.56 -2.34 -8.49
CA VAL A 87 -24.32 -1.28 -7.80
C VAL A 87 -25.77 -1.24 -8.28
N ALA A 88 -26.00 -1.21 -9.61
CA ALA A 88 -27.34 -1.15 -10.17
C ALA A 88 -28.20 -2.36 -9.78
N THR A 89 -27.61 -3.56 -9.74
CA THR A 89 -28.31 -4.78 -9.30
C THR A 89 -28.67 -4.76 -7.82
N VAL A 90 -27.78 -4.31 -6.92
CA VAL A 90 -28.12 -4.19 -5.48
C VAL A 90 -29.15 -3.10 -5.24
N ARG A 91 -29.02 -1.94 -5.90
CA ARG A 91 -30.04 -0.87 -5.79
C ARG A 91 -31.39 -1.33 -6.33
N ALA A 92 -31.45 -2.06 -7.45
CA ALA A 92 -32.70 -2.62 -7.96
C ALA A 92 -33.34 -3.64 -7.00
N ALA A 93 -32.53 -4.38 -6.22
CA ALA A 93 -32.99 -5.33 -5.21
C ALA A 93 -33.54 -4.69 -3.93
N GLY A 94 -33.29 -3.39 -3.68
CA GLY A 94 -33.90 -2.66 -2.57
C GLY A 94 -35.43 -2.64 -2.68
N ALA A 95 -36.14 -2.94 -1.59
CA ALA A 95 -37.59 -3.17 -1.61
C ALA A 95 -38.45 -1.91 -1.83
N THR A 96 -38.00 -0.73 -1.36
CA THR A 96 -38.72 0.55 -1.49
C THR A 96 -37.77 1.65 -2.01
N PRO A 97 -38.26 2.74 -2.62
CA PRO A 97 -37.41 3.84 -3.08
C PRO A 97 -36.55 4.44 -1.96
N GLU A 98 -37.13 4.66 -0.79
CA GLU A 98 -36.43 5.28 0.34
C GLU A 98 -35.27 4.41 0.87
N LEU A 99 -35.38 3.08 0.73
CA LEU A 99 -34.29 2.16 1.04
C LEU A 99 -33.16 2.26 -0.01
N ARG A 100 -33.50 2.48 -1.29
CA ARG A 100 -32.53 2.60 -2.41
C ARG A 100 -31.76 3.90 -2.39
N ASP A 101 -32.41 4.99 -1.98
CA ASP A 101 -31.82 6.33 -1.97
C ASP A 101 -30.95 6.57 -0.71
N SER A 102 -31.22 5.81 0.35
CA SER A 102 -30.41 5.77 1.58
C SER A 102 -29.27 4.74 1.57
N MET A 103 -29.15 3.91 0.52
CA MET A 103 -27.97 3.07 0.32
C MET A 103 -26.72 3.93 0.09
N ARG A 104 -25.62 3.52 0.70
CA ARG A 104 -24.27 4.03 0.46
C ARG A 104 -23.31 2.88 0.26
N PHE A 105 -22.50 2.96 -0.79
CA PHE A 105 -21.65 1.89 -1.27
C PHE A 105 -20.22 2.15 -0.77
N ILE A 106 -19.85 1.46 0.30
CA ILE A 106 -18.55 1.62 0.97
C ILE A 106 -17.45 0.91 0.17
N GLU A 107 -17.78 -0.26 -0.35
CA GLU A 107 -16.86 -1.13 -1.09
C GLU A 107 -17.63 -1.83 -2.22
N VAL A 108 -17.03 -1.91 -3.41
CA VAL A 108 -17.41 -2.85 -4.47
C VAL A 108 -16.12 -3.45 -5.03
N VAL A 109 -15.87 -4.72 -4.72
CA VAL A 109 -14.63 -5.43 -5.08
C VAL A 109 -14.92 -6.76 -5.75
N LEU A 110 -13.92 -7.31 -6.44
CA LEU A 110 -13.95 -8.69 -6.91
C LEU A 110 -14.08 -9.62 -5.70
N LEU A 111 -15.08 -10.51 -5.69
CA LEU A 111 -15.07 -11.66 -4.80
C LEU A 111 -14.01 -12.64 -5.31
N GLU A 112 -12.84 -12.64 -4.68
CA GLU A 112 -11.70 -13.46 -5.12
C GLU A 112 -12.10 -14.93 -5.33
N PRO A 113 -11.80 -15.52 -6.50
CA PRO A 113 -12.12 -16.91 -6.81
C PRO A 113 -11.23 -17.89 -6.04
N ASP A 114 -11.73 -19.11 -5.79
CA ASP A 114 -11.01 -20.13 -5.04
C ASP A 114 -9.67 -20.52 -5.71
N LYS A 115 -8.66 -20.91 -4.90
CA LYS A 115 -7.28 -21.18 -5.38
C LYS A 115 -7.20 -22.14 -6.57
N ASN A 116 -8.08 -23.14 -6.63
CA ASN A 116 -8.15 -24.11 -7.73
C ASN A 116 -8.68 -23.49 -9.05
N VAL A 117 -9.54 -22.47 -8.97
CA VAL A 117 -10.01 -21.68 -10.12
C VAL A 117 -8.89 -20.76 -10.61
N VAL A 118 -8.20 -20.08 -9.70
CA VAL A 118 -7.02 -19.26 -10.04
C VAL A 118 -5.99 -20.11 -10.76
N ALA A 119 -5.62 -21.25 -10.19
CA ALA A 119 -4.65 -22.17 -10.76
C ALA A 119 -5.00 -22.69 -12.16
N LEU A 120 -6.29 -23.00 -12.41
CA LEU A 120 -6.78 -23.41 -13.71
C LEU A 120 -6.65 -22.27 -14.74
N ALA A 121 -7.00 -21.05 -14.34
CA ALA A 121 -6.86 -19.88 -15.21
C ALA A 121 -5.39 -19.55 -15.45
N ASP A 122 -4.55 -19.55 -14.42
CA ASP A 122 -3.10 -19.42 -14.50
C ASP A 122 -2.48 -20.42 -15.49
N ALA A 123 -2.84 -21.71 -15.39
CA ALA A 123 -2.40 -22.73 -16.34
C ALA A 123 -2.81 -22.45 -17.79
N TYR A 124 -3.94 -21.74 -18.02
CA TYR A 124 -4.44 -21.36 -19.34
C TYR A 124 -3.86 -20.04 -19.88
N PHE A 125 -3.70 -19.03 -19.02
CA PHE A 125 -3.32 -17.67 -19.38
C PHE A 125 -1.80 -17.38 -19.28
N PHE A 126 -1.01 -18.25 -18.65
CA PHE A 126 0.46 -18.11 -18.63
C PHE A 126 1.12 -18.81 -19.83
N PRO A 127 1.90 -18.10 -20.66
CA PRO A 127 2.71 -18.71 -21.72
C PRO A 127 4.07 -19.22 -21.17
N PRO A 128 4.64 -20.30 -21.74
CA PRO A 128 3.95 -21.31 -22.53
C PRO A 128 2.97 -22.11 -21.66
N PHE A 129 1.81 -22.48 -22.22
CA PHE A 129 0.76 -23.25 -21.54
C PHE A 129 1.34 -24.50 -20.84
N GLN A 130 1.16 -24.62 -19.51
CA GLN A 130 1.75 -25.70 -18.71
C GLN A 130 0.67 -26.71 -18.23
N PRO A 131 0.35 -27.76 -19.02
CA PRO A 131 -0.64 -28.76 -18.64
C PRO A 131 -0.22 -29.64 -17.44
N SER A 132 1.03 -29.50 -16.96
CA SER A 132 1.52 -30.04 -15.69
C SER A 132 0.92 -29.35 -14.47
N LEU A 133 0.42 -28.11 -14.59
CA LEU A 133 -0.23 -27.35 -13.51
C LEU A 133 -1.73 -27.66 -13.38
N LEU A 134 -2.32 -28.42 -14.32
CA LEU A 134 -3.73 -28.79 -14.28
C LEU A 134 -3.99 -29.88 -13.23
N PRO A 135 -5.01 -29.75 -12.36
CA PRO A 135 -5.41 -30.79 -11.41
C PRO A 135 -5.71 -32.12 -12.10
N ARG A 136 -4.95 -33.17 -11.73
CA ARG A 136 -5.12 -34.52 -12.27
C ARG A 136 -6.11 -35.32 -11.43
N THR A 137 -7.16 -35.81 -12.08
CA THR A 137 -8.09 -36.80 -11.50
C THR A 137 -7.76 -38.21 -12.03
N ARG A 138 -8.42 -39.25 -11.50
CA ARG A 138 -8.32 -40.62 -12.05
C ARG A 138 -8.78 -40.75 -13.51
N GLY A 139 -9.49 -39.75 -14.06
CA GLY A 139 -9.87 -39.67 -15.48
C GLY A 139 -8.96 -38.81 -16.35
N GLY A 140 -7.85 -38.27 -15.81
CA GLY A 140 -6.96 -37.32 -16.49
C GLY A 140 -7.11 -35.87 -15.97
N PRO A 141 -6.48 -34.90 -16.64
CA PRO A 141 -6.62 -33.48 -16.29
C PRO A 141 -8.04 -33.02 -16.65
N LEU A 142 -8.79 -32.54 -15.66
CA LEU A 142 -10.07 -31.91 -15.92
C LEU A 142 -9.79 -30.48 -16.41
N ILE A 143 -10.13 -30.18 -17.67
CA ILE A 143 -10.19 -28.81 -18.18
C ILE A 143 -11.68 -28.42 -18.23
N PRO A 144 -12.19 -27.65 -17.26
CA PRO A 144 -13.51 -27.03 -17.38
C PRO A 144 -13.60 -26.23 -18.67
N THR A 145 -14.65 -26.50 -19.45
CA THR A 145 -14.92 -25.81 -20.73
C THR A 145 -15.38 -24.36 -20.54
N LYS A 146 -15.51 -23.91 -19.28
CA LYS A 146 -15.77 -22.54 -18.86
C LYS A 146 -15.23 -22.34 -17.44
N LEU A 147 -14.68 -21.16 -17.17
CA LEU A 147 -14.41 -20.69 -15.80
C LEU A 147 -15.74 -20.32 -15.10
N PRO A 148 -15.80 -20.30 -13.75
CA PRO A 148 -16.96 -19.81 -13.03
C PRO A 148 -17.24 -18.32 -13.34
N PRO A 149 -18.48 -17.84 -13.18
CA PRO A 149 -18.78 -16.42 -13.35
C PRO A 149 -17.99 -15.56 -12.36
N ARG A 150 -17.58 -14.37 -12.80
CA ARG A 150 -17.03 -13.34 -11.90
C ARG A 150 -18.14 -12.87 -10.97
N CYS A 151 -17.79 -12.61 -9.71
CA CYS A 151 -18.72 -12.10 -8.72
C CYS A 151 -18.16 -10.81 -8.11
N ALA A 152 -19.02 -9.83 -7.86
CA ALA A 152 -18.72 -8.68 -7.04
C ALA A 152 -19.17 -8.96 -5.59
N ARG A 153 -18.34 -8.56 -4.63
CA ARG A 153 -18.70 -8.34 -3.23
C ARG A 153 -18.98 -6.86 -3.04
N LEU A 154 -20.05 -6.51 -2.34
CA LEU A 154 -20.38 -5.13 -2.00
C LEU A 154 -20.61 -5.00 -0.50
N VAL A 155 -20.02 -3.97 0.11
CA VAL A 155 -20.39 -3.49 1.45
C VAL A 155 -21.30 -2.28 1.28
N VAL A 156 -22.53 -2.40 1.77
CA VAL A 156 -23.56 -1.37 1.64
C VAL A 156 -24.04 -0.94 3.01
N TYR A 157 -23.74 0.32 3.36
CA TYR A 157 -24.30 1.02 4.49
C TYR A 157 -25.68 1.59 4.12
N ASN A 158 -26.55 1.79 5.12
CA ASN A 158 -27.82 2.48 4.91
C ASN A 158 -27.98 3.65 5.89
N LYS A 159 -27.82 4.89 5.38
CA LYS A 159 -27.86 6.13 6.18
C LYS A 159 -29.22 6.36 6.86
N LYS A 160 -30.29 5.67 6.46
CA LYS A 160 -31.63 5.79 7.08
C LYS A 160 -31.87 4.79 8.21
N SER A 161 -31.33 3.56 8.14
CA SER A 161 -31.51 2.52 9.17
C SER A 161 -30.29 2.26 10.04
N ASN A 162 -29.16 2.91 9.75
CA ASN A 162 -27.84 2.65 10.34
C ASN A 162 -27.33 1.20 10.17
N LEU A 163 -27.90 0.43 9.23
CA LEU A 163 -27.54 -0.97 9.03
C LEU A 163 -26.46 -1.12 7.95
N THR A 164 -25.51 -2.00 8.22
CA THR A 164 -24.47 -2.43 7.27
C THR A 164 -24.82 -3.80 6.71
N SER A 165 -24.61 -4.01 5.42
CA SER A 165 -24.97 -5.25 4.73
C SER A 165 -23.94 -5.67 3.69
N ILE A 166 -23.69 -6.97 3.59
CA ILE A 166 -22.79 -7.57 2.59
C ILE A 166 -23.65 -8.26 1.52
N TRP A 167 -23.37 -7.92 0.26
CA TRP A 167 -24.05 -8.44 -0.92
C TRP A 167 -23.06 -9.14 -1.84
N ILE A 168 -23.46 -10.27 -2.42
CA ILE A 168 -22.72 -10.96 -3.48
C ILE A 168 -23.55 -10.91 -4.77
N VAL A 169 -22.96 -10.39 -5.85
CA VAL A 169 -23.58 -10.27 -7.18
C VAL A 169 -22.79 -11.05 -8.21
N GLU A 170 -23.43 -12.03 -8.85
CA GLU A 170 -22.92 -12.75 -10.02
C GLU A 170 -23.01 -11.84 -11.26
N LEU A 171 -21.89 -11.70 -11.98
CA LEU A 171 -21.76 -10.82 -13.15
C LEU A 171 -21.84 -11.65 -14.43
N LEU A 172 -22.88 -11.42 -15.22
CA LEU A 172 -23.17 -12.13 -16.47
C LEU A 172 -22.97 -11.21 -17.69
N GLN A 173 -22.02 -11.55 -18.55
CA GLN A 173 -21.72 -10.82 -19.79
C GLN A 173 -22.71 -11.19 -20.91
N VAL A 174 -23.66 -10.30 -21.20
CA VAL A 174 -24.71 -10.55 -22.22
C VAL A 174 -24.20 -10.16 -23.60
N HIS A 175 -23.83 -11.18 -24.38
CA HIS A 175 -23.38 -11.05 -25.77
C HIS A 175 -24.55 -10.75 -26.72
N ALA A 176 -25.06 -9.52 -26.70
CA ALA A 176 -26.03 -9.01 -27.67
C ALA A 176 -25.33 -8.78 -29.03
N VAL A 177 -25.50 -9.71 -29.97
CA VAL A 177 -24.71 -9.84 -31.22
C VAL A 177 -24.81 -8.64 -32.18
N THR A 178 -25.68 -7.66 -31.92
CA THR A 178 -25.91 -6.51 -32.82
C THR A 178 -25.76 -5.12 -32.19
N ARG A 179 -25.55 -4.99 -30.87
CA ARG A 179 -25.24 -3.72 -30.17
C ARG A 179 -24.42 -4.04 -28.91
N GLY A 180 -23.23 -3.43 -28.77
CA GLY A 180 -22.19 -3.73 -27.78
C GLY A 180 -22.65 -4.38 -26.46
N GLY A 181 -22.14 -5.58 -26.18
CA GLY A 181 -22.65 -6.45 -25.12
C GLY A 181 -22.66 -5.81 -23.72
N HIS A 182 -23.82 -5.85 -23.07
CA HIS A 182 -24.03 -5.28 -21.74
C HIS A 182 -23.80 -6.33 -20.64
N HIS A 183 -23.24 -5.93 -19.50
CA HIS A 183 -23.25 -6.76 -18.29
C HIS A 183 -24.64 -6.77 -17.64
N ARG A 184 -24.99 -7.86 -16.95
CA ARG A 184 -26.14 -7.96 -16.04
C ARG A 184 -25.70 -8.60 -14.74
N GLY A 185 -26.10 -8.03 -13.61
CA GLY A 185 -25.83 -8.59 -12.28
C GLY A 185 -27.04 -9.36 -11.74
N LYS A 186 -26.79 -10.43 -11.00
CA LYS A 186 -27.78 -11.19 -10.25
C LYS A 186 -27.33 -11.30 -8.79
N VAL A 187 -28.16 -10.86 -7.83
CA VAL A 187 -27.88 -11.10 -6.41
C VAL A 187 -27.88 -12.60 -6.13
N ILE A 188 -26.80 -13.10 -5.53
CA ILE A 188 -26.64 -14.48 -5.08
C ILE A 188 -26.94 -14.60 -3.59
N SER A 189 -26.48 -13.64 -2.80
CA SER A 189 -26.78 -13.54 -1.38
C SER A 189 -26.70 -12.08 -0.90
N SER A 190 -27.41 -11.80 0.19
CA SER A 190 -27.41 -10.52 0.89
C SER A 190 -27.71 -10.76 2.35
N HIS A 191 -26.94 -10.18 3.26
CA HIS A 191 -27.21 -10.25 4.70
C HIS A 191 -26.82 -8.95 5.40
N VAL A 192 -27.57 -8.60 6.45
CA VAL A 192 -27.19 -7.54 7.38
C VAL A 192 -26.12 -8.09 8.33
N VAL A 193 -25.10 -7.28 8.60
CA VAL A 193 -24.08 -7.57 9.62
C VAL A 193 -24.47 -6.80 10.87
N PRO A 194 -24.77 -7.47 12.00
CA PRO A 194 -25.11 -6.79 13.24
C PRO A 194 -23.87 -6.17 13.89
N ASP A 195 -24.11 -5.09 14.63
CA ASP A 195 -23.18 -4.45 15.57
C ASP A 195 -21.83 -4.05 14.94
N VAL A 196 -21.88 -3.35 13.81
CA VAL A 196 -20.70 -2.82 13.10
C VAL A 196 -20.95 -1.44 12.50
N GLN A 197 -19.88 -0.66 12.37
CA GLN A 197 -19.79 0.47 11.45
C GLN A 197 -18.73 0.17 10.36
N PRO A 198 -18.98 0.51 9.10
CA PRO A 198 -17.99 0.39 8.03
C PRO A 198 -16.98 1.55 8.08
N PRO A 199 -15.90 1.49 7.26
CA PRO A 199 -15.03 2.63 6.99
C PRO A 199 -15.78 3.92 6.67
N MET A 200 -15.16 5.07 6.93
CA MET A 200 -15.69 6.39 6.57
C MET A 200 -15.50 6.72 5.08
N ASP A 201 -16.10 7.82 4.65
CA ASP A 201 -16.07 8.31 3.27
C ASP A 201 -15.69 9.79 3.21
N ALA A 202 -15.08 10.21 2.10
CA ALA A 202 -14.75 11.61 1.85
C ALA A 202 -16.01 12.50 1.77
N GLU A 203 -17.15 11.97 1.30
CA GLU A 203 -18.45 12.65 1.37
C GLU A 203 -18.85 12.92 2.84
N GLU A 204 -18.60 11.96 3.74
CA GLU A 204 -18.89 12.11 5.17
C GLU A 204 -17.90 13.03 5.89
N TYR A 205 -16.63 13.09 5.48
CA TYR A 205 -15.67 14.03 6.05
C TYR A 205 -16.11 15.49 5.80
N ALA A 206 -16.46 15.81 4.55
CA ALA A 206 -16.88 17.16 4.15
C ALA A 206 -18.23 17.58 4.76
N GLU A 207 -19.21 16.66 4.84
CA GLU A 207 -20.46 16.92 5.57
C GLU A 207 -20.19 17.19 7.07
N CYS A 208 -19.28 16.45 7.71
CA CYS A 208 -18.92 16.62 9.11
C CYS A 208 -18.25 17.97 9.38
N GLU A 209 -17.29 18.38 8.55
CA GLU A 209 -16.65 19.70 8.64
C GLU A 209 -17.70 20.83 8.62
N ALA A 210 -18.61 20.80 7.64
CA ALA A 210 -19.66 21.82 7.48
C ALA A 210 -20.62 21.86 8.69
N VAL A 211 -20.98 20.70 9.24
CA VAL A 211 -21.82 20.58 10.45
C VAL A 211 -21.13 21.17 11.69
N VAL A 212 -19.83 20.93 11.86
CA VAL A 212 -19.07 21.47 13.00
C VAL A 212 -18.88 22.98 12.83
N LYS A 213 -18.44 23.46 11.67
CA LYS A 213 -18.21 24.90 11.40
C LYS A 213 -19.48 25.75 11.49
N SER A 214 -20.66 25.17 11.25
CA SER A 214 -21.96 25.85 11.41
C SER A 214 -22.55 25.78 12.82
N PHE A 215 -21.98 25.01 13.75
CA PHE A 215 -22.54 24.81 15.09
C PHE A 215 -22.29 26.02 16.01
N PRO A 216 -23.34 26.75 16.49
CA PRO A 216 -23.12 28.04 17.16
C PRO A 216 -22.24 27.99 18.44
N PRO A 217 -22.35 26.99 19.33
CA PRO A 217 -21.44 26.86 20.47
C PRO A 217 -19.96 26.65 20.09
N PHE A 218 -19.69 26.03 18.94
CA PHE A 218 -18.33 25.90 18.40
C PHE A 218 -17.82 27.24 17.89
N ILE A 219 -18.62 27.96 17.09
CA ILE A 219 -18.30 29.32 16.61
C ILE A 219 -17.94 30.24 17.79
N GLU A 220 -18.71 30.22 18.89
CA GLU A 220 -18.38 31.02 20.09
C GLU A 220 -17.12 30.54 20.82
N ALA A 221 -16.76 29.25 20.77
CA ALA A 221 -15.49 28.75 21.30
C ALA A 221 -14.27 29.11 20.41
N MET A 222 -14.48 29.28 19.11
CA MET A 222 -13.48 29.78 18.16
C MET A 222 -13.24 31.29 18.35
N LYS A 223 -14.29 32.09 18.54
CA LYS A 223 -14.19 33.53 18.88
C LYS A 223 -13.39 33.77 20.17
N LYS A 224 -13.60 32.96 21.22
CA LYS A 224 -12.78 33.02 22.45
C LYS A 224 -11.28 32.78 22.23
N ARG A 225 -10.92 32.12 21.13
CA ARG A 225 -9.53 31.84 20.71
C ARG A 225 -9.00 32.84 19.69
N GLY A 226 -9.75 33.89 19.38
CA GLY A 226 -9.37 34.95 18.44
C GLY A 226 -9.61 34.60 16.98
N ILE A 227 -10.57 33.71 16.70
CA ILE A 227 -10.96 33.32 15.33
C ILE A 227 -12.40 33.78 15.09
N GLU A 228 -12.57 34.77 14.22
CA GLU A 228 -13.89 35.26 13.79
C GLU A 228 -14.30 34.72 12.42
N ASP A 229 -13.32 34.45 11.53
CA ASP A 229 -13.53 33.78 10.25
C ASP A 229 -13.50 32.26 10.42
N MET A 230 -14.58 31.59 10.01
CA MET A 230 -14.71 30.14 10.07
C MET A 230 -14.12 29.44 8.84
N ASP A 231 -13.88 30.14 7.72
CA ASP A 231 -13.30 29.52 6.53
C ASP A 231 -11.83 29.11 6.76
N LEU A 232 -11.12 29.81 7.66
CA LEU A 232 -9.79 29.44 8.17
C LEU A 232 -9.76 28.18 9.05
N VAL A 233 -10.91 27.67 9.51
CA VAL A 233 -10.99 26.51 10.41
C VAL A 233 -11.08 25.22 9.62
N MET A 234 -10.17 24.28 9.88
CA MET A 234 -10.18 22.93 9.33
C MET A 234 -10.67 21.93 10.39
N VAL A 235 -11.40 20.90 9.96
CA VAL A 235 -12.04 19.92 10.85
C VAL A 235 -11.79 18.52 10.29
N ASP A 236 -10.81 17.80 10.85
CA ASP A 236 -10.40 16.46 10.43
C ASP A 236 -11.22 15.41 11.20
N PRO A 237 -12.21 14.70 10.60
CA PRO A 237 -13.10 13.82 11.34
C PRO A 237 -12.46 12.46 11.60
N TRP A 238 -12.14 12.14 12.86
CA TRP A 238 -11.51 10.87 13.23
C TRP A 238 -12.54 9.85 13.74
N CYS A 239 -12.33 8.57 13.44
CA CYS A 239 -13.14 7.47 13.98
C CYS A 239 -13.04 7.43 15.52
N VAL A 240 -14.16 7.22 16.21
CA VAL A 240 -14.20 7.31 17.68
C VAL A 240 -13.55 6.14 18.42
N GLY A 241 -13.13 5.10 17.70
CA GLY A 241 -12.67 3.82 18.25
C GLY A 241 -13.77 3.08 19.02
N TYR A 242 -13.40 2.26 20.00
CA TYR A 242 -14.36 1.65 20.94
C TYR A 242 -13.77 1.56 22.35
N TYR A 243 -14.33 2.30 23.31
CA TYR A 243 -13.84 2.38 24.68
C TYR A 243 -14.92 2.12 25.74
N SER A 244 -16.19 2.29 25.41
CA SER A 244 -17.37 1.89 26.20
C SER A 244 -18.60 1.77 25.29
N GLU A 245 -19.74 1.32 25.85
CA GLU A 245 -21.03 1.26 25.15
C GLU A 245 -21.52 2.63 24.60
N ALA A 246 -20.93 3.76 25.03
CA ALA A 246 -21.20 5.08 24.45
C ALA A 246 -20.60 5.24 23.04
N ASP A 247 -19.56 4.46 22.70
CA ASP A 247 -18.95 4.40 21.37
C ASP A 247 -19.61 3.32 20.47
N ALA A 248 -20.69 2.67 20.94
CA ALA A 248 -21.29 1.51 20.27
C ALA A 248 -21.89 1.83 18.88
N PRO A 249 -21.87 0.87 17.94
CA PRO A 249 -22.25 1.07 16.53
C PRO A 249 -23.73 1.38 16.30
N GLY A 250 -24.56 1.40 17.35
CA GLY A 250 -25.95 1.88 17.31
C GLY A 250 -26.10 3.33 16.85
N ARG A 251 -25.02 4.13 16.89
CA ARG A 251 -24.84 5.35 16.08
C ARG A 251 -23.53 5.26 15.29
N ARG A 252 -23.46 5.96 14.17
CA ARG A 252 -22.22 6.20 13.42
C ARG A 252 -21.59 7.50 13.91
N LEU A 253 -20.37 7.46 14.44
CA LEU A 253 -19.80 8.53 15.25
C LEU A 253 -18.41 8.96 14.75
N ALA A 254 -18.14 10.26 14.79
CA ALA A 254 -16.79 10.83 14.64
C ALA A 254 -16.44 11.78 15.81
N LYS A 255 -15.15 11.88 16.12
CA LYS A 255 -14.56 12.85 17.06
C LYS A 255 -13.52 13.69 16.34
N PRO A 256 -13.92 14.79 15.69
CA PRO A 256 -13.00 15.57 14.87
C PRO A 256 -11.87 16.22 15.65
N LEU A 257 -10.69 16.27 15.03
CA LEU A 257 -9.59 17.14 15.44
C LEU A 257 -9.75 18.48 14.71
N ILE A 258 -9.42 19.57 15.38
CA ILE A 258 -9.67 20.93 14.89
C ILE A 258 -8.32 21.64 14.70
N PHE A 259 -8.13 22.25 13.54
CA PHE A 259 -6.92 22.99 13.16
C PHE A 259 -7.31 24.34 12.54
N CYS A 260 -6.37 25.28 12.44
CA CYS A 260 -6.63 26.59 11.84
C CYS A 260 -5.48 27.08 10.97
N GLN A 261 -5.84 27.65 9.83
CA GLN A 261 -4.96 28.48 9.03
C GLN A 261 -4.73 29.84 9.74
N SER A 262 -4.04 30.76 9.09
CA SER A 262 -3.93 32.16 9.49
C SER A 262 -4.33 33.08 8.33
N GLU A 263 -4.43 34.38 8.60
CA GLU A 263 -4.66 35.39 7.57
C GLU A 263 -3.36 35.57 6.74
N SER A 264 -3.11 34.60 5.85
CA SER A 264 -1.83 34.37 5.17
C SER A 264 -2.02 34.35 3.65
N ASP A 265 -1.31 35.23 2.94
CA ASP A 265 -1.34 35.31 1.47
C ASP A 265 -0.80 34.04 0.76
N CYS A 266 -0.19 33.09 1.48
CA CYS A 266 0.28 31.82 0.93
C CYS A 266 -0.91 30.88 0.61
N PRO A 267 -1.22 30.57 -0.67
CA PRO A 267 -2.42 29.80 -1.04
C PRO A 267 -2.41 28.31 -0.64
N MET A 268 -1.31 27.84 -0.06
CA MET A 268 -1.12 26.47 0.42
C MET A 268 -0.45 26.51 1.81
N GLU A 269 -1.03 27.28 2.72
CA GLU A 269 -0.58 27.31 4.12
C GLU A 269 -0.77 25.97 4.81
N ASN A 270 0.21 25.60 5.64
CA ASN A 270 0.11 24.44 6.53
C ASN A 270 -0.79 24.72 7.74
N GLY A 271 -2.11 24.56 7.58
CA GLY A 271 -3.10 24.76 8.66
C GLY A 271 -2.91 23.85 9.88
N TYR A 272 -2.20 22.72 9.75
CA TYR A 272 -1.84 21.86 10.88
C TYR A 272 -0.89 22.53 11.88
N ALA A 273 -0.30 23.69 11.54
CA ALA A 273 0.54 24.49 12.43
C ALA A 273 -0.21 25.08 13.64
N ARG A 274 -1.56 25.11 13.63
CA ARG A 274 -2.35 25.73 14.71
C ARG A 274 -3.51 24.81 15.17
N PRO A 275 -3.21 23.66 15.80
CA PRO A 275 -4.22 22.82 16.45
C PRO A 275 -4.99 23.58 17.54
N VAL A 276 -6.27 23.25 17.68
CA VAL A 276 -7.21 23.93 18.59
C VAL A 276 -7.54 23.03 19.78
N GLU A 277 -6.64 23.00 20.77
CA GLU A 277 -6.77 22.09 21.90
C GLU A 277 -7.83 22.54 22.94
N GLY A 278 -8.37 21.56 23.67
CA GLY A 278 -9.32 21.79 24.76
C GLY A 278 -10.78 22.03 24.32
N ILE A 279 -11.11 21.83 23.04
CA ILE A 279 -12.48 21.67 22.56
C ILE A 279 -12.75 20.16 22.38
N TYR A 280 -13.93 19.71 22.79
CA TYR A 280 -14.45 18.36 22.54
C TYR A 280 -15.72 18.44 21.70
N VAL A 281 -15.78 17.63 20.66
CA VAL A 281 -16.92 17.52 19.73
C VAL A 281 -17.21 16.04 19.46
N LEU A 282 -18.48 15.65 19.52
CA LEU A 282 -18.97 14.36 19.04
C LEU A 282 -20.04 14.59 17.96
N VAL A 283 -19.83 14.03 16.78
CA VAL A 283 -20.75 14.14 15.64
C VAL A 283 -21.42 12.79 15.40
N ASP A 284 -22.75 12.81 15.24
CA ASP A 284 -23.52 11.72 14.66
C ASP A 284 -23.45 11.86 13.14
N MET A 285 -22.67 10.99 12.50
CA MET A 285 -22.40 10.99 11.05
C MET A 285 -23.55 10.40 10.25
N GLN A 286 -24.45 9.63 10.88
CA GLN A 286 -25.64 9.15 10.20
C GLN A 286 -26.60 10.33 9.94
N ASN A 287 -26.83 11.13 10.97
CA ASN A 287 -27.79 12.23 10.98
C ASN A 287 -27.17 13.60 10.65
N MET A 288 -25.84 13.67 10.58
CA MET A 288 -25.02 14.87 10.36
C MET A 288 -25.36 16.01 11.31
N VAL A 289 -25.21 15.72 12.62
CA VAL A 289 -25.43 16.67 13.71
C VAL A 289 -24.38 16.53 14.83
N VAL A 290 -23.97 17.65 15.43
CA VAL A 290 -23.21 17.65 16.68
C VAL A 290 -24.13 17.19 17.82
N ILE A 291 -23.74 16.14 18.54
CA ILE A 291 -24.53 15.54 19.64
C ILE A 291 -23.93 15.77 21.03
N GLU A 292 -22.62 16.00 21.13
CA GLU A 292 -21.95 16.47 22.35
C GLU A 292 -20.95 17.57 21.97
N PHE A 293 -20.86 18.60 22.81
CA PHE A 293 -19.92 19.71 22.64
C PHE A 293 -19.49 20.27 23.99
N GLU A 294 -18.18 20.38 24.22
CA GLU A 294 -17.62 20.95 25.44
C GLU A 294 -16.37 21.80 25.14
N ASP A 295 -16.43 23.10 25.43
CA ASP A 295 -15.26 23.99 25.45
C ASP A 295 -14.54 23.85 26.81
N ARG A 296 -13.82 22.73 26.98
CA ARG A 296 -13.29 22.24 28.26
C ARG A 296 -12.16 23.10 28.84
N LYS A 297 -11.23 23.54 27.99
CA LYS A 297 -9.99 24.23 28.39
C LYS A 297 -9.65 25.25 27.31
N LEU A 298 -9.59 26.54 27.67
CA LEU A 298 -9.06 27.57 26.78
C LEU A 298 -7.54 27.42 26.68
N VAL A 299 -7.08 26.62 25.72
CA VAL A 299 -5.68 26.58 25.30
C VAL A 299 -5.49 27.64 24.21
N PRO A 300 -4.50 28.55 24.32
CA PRO A 300 -4.17 29.46 23.22
C PRO A 300 -3.74 28.69 21.98
N LEU A 301 -4.11 29.20 20.81
CA LEU A 301 -3.55 28.72 19.54
C LEU A 301 -2.02 28.91 19.57
N PRO A 302 -1.24 27.99 18.99
CA PRO A 302 0.16 28.25 18.72
C PRO A 302 0.34 29.55 17.91
N PRO A 303 1.37 30.37 18.23
CA PRO A 303 1.73 31.53 17.44
C PRO A 303 2.08 31.11 16.01
N VAL A 304 1.88 32.01 15.05
CA VAL A 304 2.15 31.72 13.63
C VAL A 304 3.65 31.49 13.43
N ASP A 305 4.03 30.24 13.20
CA ASP A 305 5.41 29.84 12.95
C ASP A 305 5.83 30.25 11.53
N PRO A 306 6.91 31.05 11.35
CA PRO A 306 7.44 31.37 10.01
C PRO A 306 7.92 30.12 9.24
N LEU A 307 8.26 29.01 9.90
CA LEU A 307 8.78 27.80 9.27
C LEU A 307 7.68 26.83 8.78
N ARG A 308 6.40 27.10 9.05
CA ARG A 308 5.29 26.16 8.78
C ARG A 308 5.06 25.83 7.30
N ASN A 309 5.48 26.70 6.38
CA ASN A 309 5.19 26.58 4.94
C ASN A 309 6.35 25.91 4.16
N TYR A 310 6.01 24.85 3.44
CA TYR A 310 6.95 23.96 2.71
C TYR A 310 6.83 24.06 1.18
N THR A 311 6.11 25.05 0.69
CA THR A 311 5.91 25.36 -0.73
C THR A 311 7.20 25.94 -1.38
N PRO A 312 7.27 26.14 -2.71
CA PRO A 312 8.43 26.79 -3.35
C PRO A 312 8.74 28.16 -2.75
N GLY A 313 10.02 28.53 -2.74
CA GLY A 313 10.57 29.74 -2.10
C GLY A 313 9.77 31.01 -2.35
N GLU A 314 9.34 31.23 -3.58
CA GLU A 314 8.50 32.36 -4.02
C GLU A 314 7.19 32.51 -3.22
N THR A 315 6.62 31.41 -2.72
CA THR A 315 5.35 31.39 -1.97
C THR A 315 5.52 31.21 -0.46
N ARG A 316 6.60 30.56 0.00
CA ARG A 316 6.92 30.46 1.45
C ARG A 316 7.72 31.64 2.00
N GLY A 317 8.18 32.57 1.16
CA GLY A 317 8.99 33.72 1.57
C GLY A 317 10.48 33.39 1.77
N GLY A 318 11.05 32.51 0.94
CA GLY A 318 12.46 32.09 1.01
C GLY A 318 13.10 31.86 -0.36
N SER A 319 14.33 31.35 -0.38
CA SER A 319 15.06 31.01 -1.60
C SER A 319 15.27 29.50 -1.72
N ASP A 320 14.90 28.91 -2.86
CA ASP A 320 15.18 27.50 -3.14
C ASP A 320 16.64 27.27 -3.58
N ARG A 321 17.08 26.01 -3.56
CA ARG A 321 18.47 25.62 -3.87
C ARG A 321 18.73 25.66 -5.37
N SER A 322 19.74 26.42 -5.79
CA SER A 322 20.13 26.60 -7.19
C SER A 322 21.28 25.67 -7.65
N ASP A 323 21.79 24.80 -6.78
CA ASP A 323 22.91 23.89 -7.04
C ASP A 323 22.46 22.45 -7.42
N VAL A 324 21.16 22.15 -7.31
CA VAL A 324 20.57 20.87 -7.70
C VAL A 324 20.61 20.71 -9.22
N LYS A 325 21.33 19.67 -9.69
CA LYS A 325 21.48 19.36 -11.11
C LYS A 325 20.47 18.28 -11.55
N PRO A 326 19.98 18.31 -12.80
CA PRO A 326 19.08 17.27 -13.30
C PRO A 326 19.75 15.88 -13.31
N LEU A 327 19.03 14.88 -12.80
CA LEU A 327 19.30 13.46 -12.99
C LEU A 327 18.32 12.91 -14.04
N GLN A 328 18.83 12.16 -15.03
CA GLN A 328 18.01 11.57 -16.08
C GLN A 328 18.17 10.05 -16.09
N ILE A 329 17.10 9.33 -15.74
CA ILE A 329 17.00 7.88 -15.85
C ILE A 329 16.29 7.57 -17.17
N ILE A 330 16.98 6.92 -18.11
CA ILE A 330 16.51 6.69 -19.48
C ILE A 330 16.76 5.23 -19.85
N GLN A 331 15.72 4.54 -20.32
CA GLN A 331 15.83 3.21 -20.93
C GLN A 331 15.56 3.35 -22.44
N PRO A 332 16.59 3.45 -23.29
CA PRO A 332 16.43 3.80 -24.71
C PRO A 332 15.76 2.70 -25.55
N GLU A 333 15.83 1.46 -25.10
CA GLU A 333 15.22 0.28 -25.75
C GLU A 333 13.87 -0.11 -25.12
N GLY A 334 13.39 0.66 -24.14
CA GLY A 334 12.25 0.31 -23.28
C GLY A 334 12.67 -0.52 -22.06
N PRO A 335 11.71 -0.95 -21.22
CA PRO A 335 11.96 -1.74 -20.03
C PRO A 335 12.12 -3.24 -20.35
N SER A 336 12.72 -3.98 -19.41
CA SER A 336 12.90 -5.43 -19.48
C SER A 336 11.60 -6.18 -19.14
N PHE A 337 10.68 -5.56 -18.40
CA PHE A 337 9.37 -6.15 -18.08
C PHE A 337 8.38 -6.12 -19.26
N ARG A 338 7.53 -7.15 -19.33
CA ARG A 338 6.34 -7.20 -20.20
C ARG A 338 5.07 -7.16 -19.36
N VAL A 339 4.04 -6.49 -19.86
CA VAL A 339 2.72 -6.43 -19.21
C VAL A 339 1.62 -6.82 -20.20
N ASN A 340 0.76 -7.74 -19.80
CA ASN A 340 -0.42 -8.19 -20.54
C ASN A 340 -1.67 -8.05 -19.66
N GLY A 341 -2.44 -6.98 -19.85
CA GLY A 341 -3.50 -6.59 -18.91
C GLY A 341 -2.89 -6.28 -17.54
N TYR A 342 -3.19 -7.13 -16.55
CA TYR A 342 -2.65 -7.07 -15.19
C TYR A 342 -1.53 -8.09 -14.91
N PHE A 343 -1.20 -8.96 -15.88
CA PHE A 343 -0.09 -9.90 -15.77
C PHE A 343 1.25 -9.24 -16.10
N VAL A 344 2.27 -9.51 -15.28
CA VAL A 344 3.64 -9.00 -15.44
C VAL A 344 4.61 -10.17 -15.58
N GLU A 345 5.54 -10.06 -16.54
CA GLU A 345 6.73 -10.90 -16.66
C GLU A 345 7.98 -10.00 -16.55
N TRP A 346 8.96 -10.36 -15.71
CA TRP A 346 10.20 -9.58 -15.53
C TRP A 346 11.29 -10.47 -14.93
N GLN A 347 12.52 -10.48 -15.46
CA GLN A 347 13.66 -11.29 -14.97
C GLN A 347 13.29 -12.66 -14.36
N LYS A 348 12.63 -13.51 -15.17
CA LYS A 348 12.07 -14.83 -14.81
C LYS A 348 10.92 -14.81 -13.78
N TRP A 349 10.72 -13.75 -13.00
CA TRP A 349 9.52 -13.52 -12.20
C TRP A 349 8.29 -13.38 -13.09
N ASN A 350 7.16 -13.82 -12.54
CA ASN A 350 5.84 -13.57 -13.12
C ASN A 350 4.77 -13.55 -12.03
N PHE A 351 3.87 -12.57 -12.10
CA PHE A 351 2.85 -12.26 -11.09
C PHE A 351 1.71 -11.44 -11.70
N ARG A 352 0.63 -11.20 -10.94
CA ARG A 352 -0.49 -10.33 -11.34
C ARG A 352 -0.67 -9.18 -10.35
N ILE A 353 -0.87 -7.98 -10.88
CA ILE A 353 -1.26 -6.79 -10.12
C ILE A 353 -2.78 -6.80 -9.90
N GLY A 354 -3.22 -6.53 -8.68
CA GLY A 354 -4.60 -6.17 -8.38
C GLY A 354 -4.65 -5.06 -7.34
N PHE A 355 -5.86 -4.57 -7.06
CA PHE A 355 -6.05 -3.42 -6.17
C PHE A 355 -7.40 -3.53 -5.44
N THR A 356 -7.44 -3.15 -4.16
CA THR A 356 -8.69 -3.04 -3.37
C THR A 356 -8.71 -1.69 -2.63
N PRO A 357 -9.88 -1.07 -2.40
CA PRO A 357 -9.95 0.21 -1.68
C PRO A 357 -9.49 0.10 -0.22
N LYS A 358 -9.51 -1.11 0.37
CA LYS A 358 -9.06 -1.37 1.74
C LYS A 358 -7.54 -1.57 1.83
N GLU A 359 -6.98 -2.47 1.02
CA GLU A 359 -5.56 -2.88 1.11
C GLU A 359 -4.61 -2.07 0.21
N GLY A 360 -5.16 -1.36 -0.79
CA GLY A 360 -4.36 -0.81 -1.87
C GLY A 360 -3.85 -1.92 -2.80
N LEU A 361 -2.54 -1.95 -3.05
CA LEU A 361 -1.89 -2.92 -3.93
C LEU A 361 -1.97 -4.36 -3.38
N VAL A 362 -2.39 -5.29 -4.24
CA VAL A 362 -2.33 -6.74 -3.99
C VAL A 362 -1.57 -7.41 -5.13
N ILE A 363 -0.65 -8.31 -4.80
CA ILE A 363 0.14 -9.07 -5.79
C ILE A 363 -0.26 -10.55 -5.72
N TYR A 364 -0.68 -11.12 -6.84
CA TYR A 364 -1.17 -12.50 -6.92
C TYR A 364 -0.28 -13.42 -7.75
N SER A 365 -0.37 -14.73 -7.46
CA SER A 365 0.25 -15.82 -8.20
C SER A 365 1.75 -15.64 -8.46
N VAL A 366 2.50 -15.15 -7.48
CA VAL A 366 3.95 -14.92 -7.58
C VAL A 366 4.72 -16.22 -7.80
N ALA A 367 5.48 -16.29 -8.90
CA ALA A 367 6.32 -17.42 -9.26
C ALA A 367 7.59 -17.00 -10.00
N TYR A 368 8.58 -17.89 -10.02
CA TYR A 368 9.84 -17.75 -10.76
C TYR A 368 9.95 -18.81 -11.86
N VAL A 369 10.56 -18.50 -13.00
CA VAL A 369 10.83 -19.45 -14.09
C VAL A 369 12.27 -19.95 -13.99
N ASP A 370 12.44 -21.15 -13.42
CA ASP A 370 13.73 -21.77 -13.12
C ASP A 370 14.04 -22.88 -14.12
N GLY A 371 14.60 -22.49 -15.28
CA GLY A 371 15.16 -23.40 -16.28
C GLY A 371 14.29 -24.65 -16.57
N SER A 372 14.83 -25.84 -16.31
CA SER A 372 14.16 -27.12 -16.51
C SER A 372 13.07 -27.45 -15.48
N HIS A 373 13.00 -26.77 -14.34
CA HIS A 373 11.89 -26.89 -13.39
C HIS A 373 10.65 -26.11 -13.85
N GLY A 374 10.82 -25.15 -14.77
CA GLY A 374 9.73 -24.33 -15.28
C GLY A 374 9.20 -23.35 -14.23
N ARG A 375 7.87 -23.21 -14.14
CA ARG A 375 7.23 -22.21 -13.29
C ARG A 375 7.10 -22.72 -11.84
N ARG A 376 7.90 -22.17 -10.93
CA ARG A 376 7.95 -22.52 -9.51
C ARG A 376 7.22 -21.47 -8.66
N PRO A 377 6.07 -21.79 -8.02
CA PRO A 377 5.34 -20.83 -7.19
C PRO A 377 6.09 -20.47 -5.90
N VAL A 378 5.87 -19.24 -5.44
CA VAL A 378 6.43 -18.69 -4.19
C VAL A 378 5.31 -18.26 -3.25
N ALA A 379 4.37 -17.43 -3.74
CA ALA A 379 3.20 -16.99 -3.00
C ALA A 379 1.95 -16.93 -3.89
N HIS A 380 0.78 -17.19 -3.31
CA HIS A 380 -0.51 -17.05 -3.96
C HIS A 380 -1.04 -15.62 -3.92
N ARG A 381 -0.87 -14.92 -2.79
CA ARG A 381 -1.35 -13.55 -2.57
C ARG A 381 -0.47 -12.82 -1.54
N LEU A 382 -0.06 -11.60 -1.85
CA LEU A 382 0.69 -10.69 -0.97
C LEU A 382 -0.06 -9.35 -0.89
N SER A 383 -0.27 -8.82 0.31
CA SER A 383 -0.84 -7.47 0.55
C SER A 383 -0.49 -6.92 1.94
N PHE A 384 -0.73 -5.63 2.15
CA PHE A 384 -0.91 -5.07 3.49
C PHE A 384 -2.40 -5.14 3.86
N ALA A 385 -2.73 -5.89 4.91
CA ALA A 385 -4.10 -6.20 5.30
C ALA A 385 -4.66 -5.31 6.43
N GLU A 386 -3.79 -4.56 7.12
CA GLU A 386 -4.16 -3.52 8.09
C GLU A 386 -2.98 -2.58 8.35
N MET A 387 -3.28 -1.32 8.71
CA MET A 387 -2.36 -0.36 9.31
C MET A 387 -2.96 0.12 10.63
N VAL A 388 -2.17 0.34 11.68
CA VAL A 388 -2.65 0.87 12.97
C VAL A 388 -1.66 1.86 13.57
N VAL A 389 -2.12 3.07 13.93
CA VAL A 389 -1.27 4.16 14.43
C VAL A 389 -1.66 4.61 15.86
N PRO A 390 -1.24 3.89 16.93
CA PRO A 390 -1.54 4.26 18.31
C PRO A 390 -0.62 5.37 18.86
N TYR A 391 -1.21 6.35 19.54
CA TYR A 391 -0.51 7.48 20.18
C TYR A 391 -0.28 7.24 21.69
N GLY A 392 0.84 7.77 22.21
CA GLY A 392 1.34 7.53 23.56
C GLY A 392 1.01 8.61 24.61
N ASP A 393 0.19 9.61 24.29
CA ASP A 393 -0.17 10.69 25.22
C ASP A 393 -1.56 10.43 25.88
N PRO A 394 -1.64 10.36 27.23
CA PRO A 394 -2.88 10.12 27.96
C PRO A 394 -3.82 11.34 28.07
N ASN A 395 -3.46 12.51 27.54
CA ASN A 395 -4.31 13.71 27.57
C ASN A 395 -5.38 13.69 26.46
N ASP A 396 -6.50 14.37 26.71
CA ASP A 396 -7.58 14.61 25.72
C ASP A 396 -7.11 15.69 24.72
N PRO A 397 -7.29 15.50 23.38
CA PRO A 397 -7.97 14.40 22.71
C PRO A 397 -7.09 13.17 22.39
N HIS A 398 -5.77 13.26 22.61
CA HIS A 398 -4.79 12.32 22.07
C HIS A 398 -4.95 10.86 22.52
N TYR A 399 -5.42 10.59 23.74
CA TYR A 399 -5.55 9.21 24.29
C TYR A 399 -6.52 8.30 23.54
N ARG A 400 -7.32 8.84 22.60
CA ARG A 400 -8.19 8.06 21.70
C ARG A 400 -7.60 7.84 20.31
N LYS A 401 -6.47 8.45 19.96
CA LYS A 401 -5.84 8.33 18.63
C LYS A 401 -5.16 6.96 18.51
N ASN A 402 -5.86 6.04 17.84
CA ASN A 402 -5.38 4.74 17.40
C ASN A 402 -6.22 4.31 16.18
N ALA A 403 -6.00 4.99 15.06
CA ALA A 403 -6.66 4.70 13.79
C ALA A 403 -6.27 3.30 13.29
N PHE A 404 -7.18 2.68 12.54
CA PHE A 404 -6.97 1.45 11.77
C PHE A 404 -7.04 1.83 10.28
N ASP A 405 -6.00 2.44 9.73
CA ASP A 405 -6.10 3.26 8.53
C ASP A 405 -6.54 2.48 7.27
N ALA A 406 -6.44 1.14 7.26
CA ALA A 406 -7.07 0.30 6.23
C ALA A 406 -8.54 -0.05 6.55
N GLY A 407 -8.85 -0.40 7.80
CA GLY A 407 -10.18 -0.83 8.24
C GLY A 407 -11.15 0.27 8.71
N GLU A 408 -10.69 1.49 8.93
CA GLU A 408 -11.49 2.67 9.32
C GLU A 408 -11.65 3.68 8.17
N ASP A 409 -10.72 3.73 7.20
CA ASP A 409 -10.73 4.73 6.12
C ASP A 409 -10.40 4.12 4.73
N GLY A 410 -9.33 3.32 4.63
CA GLY A 410 -8.98 2.49 3.47
C GLY A 410 -7.73 2.95 2.72
N LEU A 411 -6.67 2.13 2.70
CA LEU A 411 -5.37 2.50 2.12
C LEU A 411 -5.45 2.71 0.60
N GLY A 412 -6.24 1.89 -0.10
CA GLY A 412 -6.42 2.01 -1.54
C GLY A 412 -7.38 3.13 -1.95
N LYS A 413 -8.33 3.49 -1.08
CA LYS A 413 -9.28 4.58 -1.28
C LYS A 413 -8.61 5.95 -1.10
N ASN A 414 -7.64 6.04 -0.19
CA ASN A 414 -6.82 7.22 0.07
C ASN A 414 -5.53 7.27 -0.78
N ALA A 415 -5.40 6.42 -1.79
CA ALA A 415 -4.28 6.48 -2.74
C ALA A 415 -4.32 7.75 -3.61
N HIS A 416 -3.22 8.04 -4.31
CA HIS A 416 -3.08 9.24 -5.13
C HIS A 416 -2.74 8.90 -6.58
N SER A 417 -3.16 9.75 -7.52
CA SER A 417 -2.71 9.69 -8.92
C SER A 417 -1.25 10.10 -9.04
N LEU A 418 -0.38 9.13 -9.33
CA LEU A 418 1.07 9.31 -9.35
C LEU A 418 1.53 10.03 -10.63
N LYS A 419 2.33 11.10 -10.48
CA LYS A 419 2.81 11.95 -11.58
C LYS A 419 4.18 11.49 -12.07
N LYS A 420 4.27 11.23 -13.37
CA LYS A 420 5.52 10.82 -14.03
C LYS A 420 6.59 11.90 -13.90
N GLY A 421 7.76 11.51 -13.39
CA GLY A 421 8.90 12.41 -13.17
C GLY A 421 8.86 13.19 -11.85
N CYS A 422 7.80 13.05 -11.05
CA CYS A 422 7.74 13.54 -9.66
C CYS A 422 7.70 12.36 -8.68
N ASP A 423 6.65 11.54 -8.77
CA ASP A 423 6.39 10.47 -7.80
C ASP A 423 7.03 9.13 -8.22
N CYS A 424 7.13 8.88 -9.53
CA CYS A 424 7.89 7.76 -10.09
C CYS A 424 8.75 8.25 -11.27
N LEU A 425 10.05 7.92 -11.28
CA LEU A 425 11.06 8.42 -12.22
C LEU A 425 11.59 7.30 -13.15
N GLY A 426 11.87 7.62 -14.42
CA GLY A 426 12.36 6.67 -15.42
C GLY A 426 11.28 6.20 -16.41
N TYR A 427 11.37 4.96 -16.87
CA TYR A 427 10.34 4.34 -17.70
C TYR A 427 9.26 3.74 -16.80
N ILE A 428 8.08 4.37 -16.77
CA ILE A 428 6.97 3.96 -15.89
C ILE A 428 5.82 3.35 -16.70
N LYS A 429 5.35 2.18 -16.27
CA LYS A 429 4.04 1.62 -16.64
C LYS A 429 3.07 1.81 -15.48
N TYR A 430 2.01 2.57 -15.73
CA TYR A 430 0.94 2.80 -14.75
C TYR A 430 -0.22 1.81 -14.87
N PHE A 431 -0.91 1.57 -13.76
CA PHE A 431 -2.20 0.91 -13.69
C PHE A 431 -3.19 1.81 -12.95
N ASP A 432 -4.41 1.93 -13.47
CA ASP A 432 -5.49 2.69 -12.88
C ASP A 432 -6.27 1.83 -11.88
N ALA A 433 -6.86 2.44 -10.86
CA ALA A 433 -7.73 1.76 -9.90
C ALA A 433 -9.18 2.25 -10.06
N HIS A 434 -10.13 1.33 -10.23
CA HIS A 434 -11.57 1.63 -10.28
C HIS A 434 -12.26 1.16 -8.99
N PHE A 435 -13.14 1.98 -8.43
CA PHE A 435 -13.93 1.64 -7.23
C PHE A 435 -15.28 2.36 -7.23
N THR A 436 -16.09 2.10 -6.20
CA THR A 436 -17.34 2.83 -5.95
C THR A 436 -17.06 4.10 -5.14
N ASN A 437 -17.80 5.16 -5.40
CA ASN A 437 -17.95 6.25 -4.45
C ASN A 437 -19.15 6.01 -3.52
N PHE A 438 -19.30 6.85 -2.48
CA PHE A 438 -20.34 6.69 -1.46
C PHE A 438 -21.74 6.53 -2.05
N THR A 439 -22.07 7.30 -3.09
CA THR A 439 -23.40 7.24 -3.75
C THR A 439 -23.55 6.11 -4.76
N GLY A 440 -22.52 5.29 -5.03
CA GLY A 440 -22.56 4.19 -6.00
C GLY A 440 -22.18 4.59 -7.44
N GLY A 441 -21.64 5.80 -7.64
CA GLY A 441 -20.93 6.14 -8.87
C GLY A 441 -19.60 5.37 -8.97
N VAL A 442 -19.03 5.27 -10.18
CA VAL A 442 -17.68 4.74 -10.34
C VAL A 442 -16.69 5.89 -10.27
N GLU A 443 -15.71 5.77 -9.39
CA GLU A 443 -14.53 6.63 -9.36
C GLU A 443 -13.30 5.87 -9.90
N THR A 444 -12.30 6.63 -10.32
CA THR A 444 -11.07 6.08 -10.91
C THR A 444 -9.90 6.96 -10.54
N ILE A 445 -8.92 6.36 -9.85
CA ILE A 445 -7.59 6.96 -9.68
C ILE A 445 -6.78 6.56 -10.90
N GLU A 446 -6.63 7.48 -11.85
CA GLU A 446 -5.69 7.34 -12.95
C GLU A 446 -4.27 7.28 -12.39
N ASN A 447 -3.40 6.44 -12.96
CA ASN A 447 -2.01 6.27 -12.51
C ASN A 447 -1.84 5.87 -11.02
N CYS A 448 -2.78 5.11 -10.47
CA CYS A 448 -2.80 4.72 -9.05
C CYS A 448 -1.61 3.85 -8.62
N VAL A 449 -1.16 2.92 -9.48
CA VAL A 449 0.00 2.05 -9.23
C VAL A 449 1.04 2.29 -10.32
N CYS A 450 2.30 2.51 -9.94
CA CYS A 450 3.41 2.62 -10.88
C CYS A 450 4.31 1.37 -10.83
N LEU A 451 4.71 0.88 -12.00
CA LEU A 451 5.65 -0.22 -12.20
C LEU A 451 6.83 0.31 -13.02
N HIS A 452 8.04 0.11 -12.50
CA HIS A 452 9.30 0.35 -13.19
C HIS A 452 10.36 -0.64 -12.70
N GLU A 453 11.54 -0.56 -13.29
CA GLU A 453 12.77 -1.21 -12.85
C GLU A 453 13.81 -0.12 -12.54
N GLU A 454 14.68 -0.32 -11.56
CA GLU A 454 15.66 0.69 -11.10
C GLU A 454 17.02 0.07 -10.71
N ASP A 455 18.07 0.89 -10.68
CA ASP A 455 19.44 0.42 -10.39
C ASP A 455 19.63 0.22 -8.88
N HIS A 456 19.68 -1.06 -8.48
CA HIS A 456 19.93 -1.48 -7.10
C HIS A 456 21.43 -1.67 -6.78
N GLY A 457 22.32 -1.12 -7.60
CA GLY A 457 23.77 -1.09 -7.38
C GLY A 457 24.46 -2.46 -7.47
N ILE A 458 25.21 -2.81 -6.42
CA ILE A 458 26.07 -4.01 -6.43
C ILE A 458 25.29 -5.23 -5.92
N LEU A 459 24.72 -5.97 -6.86
CA LEU A 459 23.96 -7.20 -6.63
C LEU A 459 24.79 -8.29 -5.91
N TRP A 460 26.06 -8.44 -6.28
CA TRP A 460 27.14 -9.12 -5.57
C TRP A 460 28.44 -8.73 -6.30
N LYS A 461 29.62 -8.91 -5.68
CA LYS A 461 30.91 -8.66 -6.33
C LYS A 461 32.00 -9.56 -5.76
N HIS A 462 32.58 -10.41 -6.60
CA HIS A 462 33.75 -11.21 -6.26
C HIS A 462 34.79 -11.13 -7.38
N GLN A 463 35.99 -10.65 -7.05
CA GLN A 463 37.12 -10.59 -7.97
C GLN A 463 37.99 -11.83 -7.79
N ASP A 464 37.57 -12.94 -8.40
CA ASP A 464 38.50 -14.00 -8.78
C ASP A 464 39.46 -13.43 -9.84
N TRP A 465 40.67 -13.97 -9.97
CA TRP A 465 41.69 -13.55 -10.94
C TRP A 465 41.35 -14.02 -12.38
N ARG A 466 40.05 -14.27 -12.66
CA ARG A 466 39.55 -15.13 -13.74
C ARG A 466 38.18 -14.67 -14.29
N THR A 467 37.10 -14.94 -13.55
CA THR A 467 35.72 -15.01 -14.08
C THR A 467 34.65 -14.95 -12.98
N GLY A 468 33.43 -14.46 -13.27
CA GLY A 468 32.25 -14.41 -12.37
C GLY A 468 30.92 -14.05 -13.08
N LEU A 469 29.88 -13.62 -12.33
CA LEU A 469 28.51 -13.10 -12.72
C LEU A 469 27.31 -14.11 -12.79
N ALA A 470 26.05 -13.79 -12.37
CA ALA A 470 25.55 -12.76 -11.42
C ALA A 470 24.31 -13.18 -10.54
N GLU A 471 23.31 -12.26 -10.33
CA GLU A 471 21.93 -12.26 -9.66
C GLU A 471 21.67 -13.03 -8.32
N ASP A 472 20.51 -12.83 -7.65
CA ASP A 472 20.17 -13.47 -6.34
C ASP A 472 18.72 -14.05 -6.15
N GLY A 473 17.66 -13.38 -6.61
CA GLY A 473 16.26 -13.86 -6.50
C GLY A 473 15.46 -13.45 -5.25
N ARG A 474 15.78 -12.33 -4.59
CA ARG A 474 15.05 -11.72 -3.46
C ARG A 474 13.67 -11.12 -3.84
N ILE A 475 12.76 -11.06 -2.87
CA ILE A 475 11.59 -10.14 -2.84
C ILE A 475 11.71 -9.25 -1.61
N GLU A 476 11.33 -7.99 -1.71
CA GLU A 476 11.32 -7.00 -0.62
C GLU A 476 9.99 -6.26 -0.57
N ALA A 477 9.61 -5.81 0.63
CA ALA A 477 8.51 -4.88 0.85
C ALA A 477 9.00 -3.73 1.72
N GLU A 478 8.89 -2.50 1.22
CA GLU A 478 9.31 -1.27 1.88
C GLU A 478 8.12 -0.30 1.99
N VAL A 479 8.00 0.38 3.12
CA VAL A 479 7.05 1.46 3.37
C VAL A 479 7.83 2.74 3.70
N LYS A 480 7.38 3.85 3.09
CA LYS A 480 7.98 5.19 3.17
C LYS A 480 7.02 6.11 3.90
N LEU A 481 7.30 6.37 5.18
CA LEU A 481 6.52 7.28 6.02
C LEU A 481 6.98 8.72 5.77
N THR A 482 6.05 9.62 5.43
CA THR A 482 6.27 11.06 5.21
C THR A 482 4.94 11.80 5.44
N GLY A 483 4.84 13.08 5.07
CA GLY A 483 3.66 13.92 5.28
C GLY A 483 3.79 14.82 6.50
N ILE A 484 2.68 15.11 7.17
CA ILE A 484 2.60 16.10 8.26
C ILE A 484 2.30 15.39 9.58
N LEU A 485 2.94 15.85 10.67
CA LEU A 485 2.71 15.34 12.01
C LEU A 485 1.27 15.60 12.49
N SER A 486 0.69 14.70 13.28
CA SER A 486 -0.62 14.94 13.94
C SER A 486 -0.40 15.71 15.26
N LEU A 487 -0.64 17.02 15.22
CA LEU A 487 -0.23 17.97 16.26
C LEU A 487 -1.32 18.28 17.30
N GLY A 488 -0.88 18.84 18.42
CA GLY A 488 -1.69 19.39 19.53
C GLY A 488 -1.11 20.70 20.06
N ALA A 489 -1.82 21.37 20.96
CA ALA A 489 -1.41 22.65 21.55
C ALA A 489 -1.19 22.56 23.06
N LEU A 490 -0.14 23.24 23.54
CA LEU A 490 0.24 23.32 24.95
C LEU A 490 -0.01 24.72 25.52
N LEU A 491 -0.36 24.81 26.82
CA LEU A 491 -0.33 26.09 27.52
C LEU A 491 1.10 26.66 27.57
N PRO A 492 1.27 27.99 27.66
CA PRO A 492 2.58 28.60 27.88
C PRO A 492 3.28 28.02 29.12
N GLY A 493 4.43 27.37 28.92
CA GLY A 493 5.19 26.70 29.97
C GLY A 493 4.72 25.27 30.33
N GLU A 494 3.68 24.74 29.69
CA GLU A 494 3.30 23.33 29.81
C GLU A 494 4.31 22.45 29.06
N PHE A 495 4.78 21.38 29.70
CA PHE A 495 5.67 20.38 29.10
C PHE A 495 5.09 18.99 29.34
N ARG A 496 4.92 18.20 28.26
CA ARG A 496 4.45 16.82 28.31
C ARG A 496 5.59 15.89 27.93
N LYS A 497 5.87 14.89 28.77
CA LYS A 497 6.87 13.83 28.51
C LYS A 497 6.45 12.79 27.45
N TYR A 498 5.33 13.02 26.77
CA TYR A 498 4.67 12.07 25.87
C TYR A 498 4.80 12.47 24.39
N GLY A 499 5.69 13.42 24.09
CA GLY A 499 5.87 14.04 22.79
C GLY A 499 6.94 15.12 22.82
N THR A 500 7.10 15.81 21.70
CA THR A 500 8.10 16.86 21.49
C THR A 500 7.41 18.20 21.22
N MET A 501 7.87 19.27 21.85
CA MET A 501 7.51 20.64 21.46
C MET A 501 8.38 21.04 20.26
N ILE A 502 7.78 21.12 19.07
CA ILE A 502 8.49 21.35 17.80
C ILE A 502 8.60 22.84 17.45
N ALA A 503 7.64 23.64 17.89
CA ALA A 503 7.65 25.11 17.86
C ALA A 503 6.97 25.63 19.14
N PRO A 504 7.09 26.92 19.52
CA PRO A 504 6.54 27.42 20.78
C PRO A 504 5.05 27.12 20.96
N GLY A 505 4.69 26.27 21.92
CA GLY A 505 3.31 25.83 22.16
C GLY A 505 2.76 24.76 21.19
N LEU A 506 3.48 24.44 20.11
CA LEU A 506 3.11 23.42 19.12
C LEU A 506 3.76 22.08 19.47
N TYR A 507 2.96 21.02 19.54
CA TYR A 507 3.35 19.75 20.15
C TYR A 507 3.00 18.54 19.31
N ALA A 508 3.98 17.64 19.16
CA ALA A 508 3.88 16.40 18.41
C ALA A 508 3.95 15.20 19.38
N PRO A 509 2.86 14.47 19.64
CA PRO A 509 2.87 13.34 20.56
C PRO A 509 3.62 12.13 19.96
N VAL A 510 4.32 11.38 20.81
CA VAL A 510 4.91 10.07 20.47
C VAL A 510 3.80 9.13 20.00
N HIS A 511 4.09 8.36 18.96
CA HIS A 511 3.17 7.37 18.40
C HIS A 511 3.95 6.20 17.80
N GLN A 512 3.25 5.14 17.41
CA GLN A 512 3.82 4.03 16.66
C GLN A 512 3.07 3.89 15.34
N HIS A 513 3.73 3.38 14.31
CA HIS A 513 3.10 2.96 13.06
C HIS A 513 3.26 1.45 12.93
N PHE A 514 2.15 0.70 12.84
CA PHE A 514 2.17 -0.75 12.63
C PHE A 514 1.50 -1.15 11.32
N PHE A 515 2.12 -2.08 10.61
CA PHE A 515 1.67 -2.64 9.35
C PHE A 515 1.52 -4.15 9.49
N VAL A 516 0.52 -4.74 8.81
CA VAL A 516 0.35 -6.20 8.76
C VAL A 516 0.44 -6.71 7.33
N ALA A 517 1.56 -7.33 6.97
CA ALA A 517 1.69 -8.03 5.70
C ALA A 517 1.01 -9.40 5.78
N ARG A 518 -0.01 -9.62 4.95
CA ARG A 518 -0.68 -10.91 4.75
C ARG A 518 -0.07 -11.62 3.55
N MET A 519 0.57 -12.76 3.80
CA MET A 519 1.31 -13.51 2.79
C MET A 519 0.78 -14.94 2.72
N ASP A 520 -0.07 -15.21 1.73
CA ASP A 520 -0.60 -16.54 1.46
C ASP A 520 0.40 -17.32 0.60
N MET A 521 1.10 -18.28 1.20
CA MET A 521 2.33 -18.85 0.62
C MET A 521 2.07 -20.13 -0.18
N SER A 522 2.95 -20.42 -1.15
CA SER A 522 2.80 -21.56 -2.06
C SER A 522 4.12 -22.16 -2.54
N VAL A 523 5.20 -22.02 -1.77
CA VAL A 523 6.58 -22.38 -2.13
C VAL A 523 6.66 -23.81 -2.71
N ASP A 524 6.99 -23.92 -4.00
CA ASP A 524 6.99 -25.15 -4.82
C ASP A 524 5.72 -26.03 -4.77
N SER A 525 4.61 -25.51 -4.22
CA SER A 525 3.34 -26.24 -4.15
C SER A 525 2.56 -26.01 -5.45
N LYS A 526 2.30 -27.09 -6.19
CA LYS A 526 1.47 -27.03 -7.40
C LYS A 526 0.00 -26.81 -7.02
N PRO A 527 -0.85 -26.39 -7.97
CA PRO A 527 -2.30 -26.34 -7.80
C PRO A 527 -2.94 -27.53 -7.07
N GLY A 528 -3.49 -27.28 -5.88
CA GLY A 528 -4.13 -28.29 -5.04
C GLY A 528 -3.19 -29.13 -4.18
N GLU A 529 -1.87 -28.94 -4.29
CA GLU A 529 -0.91 -29.45 -3.31
C GLU A 529 -0.93 -28.54 -2.07
N ALA A 530 -0.81 -29.16 -0.90
CA ALA A 530 -0.76 -28.50 0.40
C ALA A 530 0.48 -29.04 1.12
N LEU A 531 1.65 -28.54 0.73
CA LEU A 531 2.95 -29.11 1.09
C LEU A 531 3.87 -28.08 1.74
N ASN A 532 3.32 -27.01 2.33
CA ASN A 532 4.09 -26.00 3.04
C ASN A 532 3.94 -26.17 4.56
N GLN A 533 5.01 -25.82 5.27
CA GLN A 533 5.12 -25.76 6.73
C GLN A 533 6.11 -24.65 7.11
N VAL A 534 6.06 -24.16 8.35
CA VAL A 534 6.89 -23.04 8.82
C VAL A 534 7.88 -23.48 9.90
N VAL A 535 9.13 -23.08 9.74
CA VAL A 535 10.22 -23.29 10.69
C VAL A 535 10.61 -21.95 11.30
N GLU A 536 10.72 -21.86 12.62
CA GLU A 536 11.51 -20.81 13.27
C GLU A 536 12.96 -21.25 13.37
N VAL A 537 13.89 -20.39 12.98
CA VAL A 537 15.34 -20.63 13.11
C VAL A 537 15.93 -19.64 14.10
N ASN A 538 16.68 -20.14 15.08
CA ASN A 538 17.44 -19.34 16.05
C ASN A 538 18.93 -19.73 15.98
N MET A 539 19.83 -18.77 16.13
CA MET A 539 21.27 -19.03 16.31
C MET A 539 21.55 -19.45 17.76
N LYS A 540 22.39 -20.46 17.94
CA LYS A 540 22.88 -20.96 19.24
C LYS A 540 24.39 -20.94 19.27
N ILE A 541 24.97 -20.49 20.38
CA ILE A 541 26.40 -20.68 20.68
C ILE A 541 26.56 -22.13 21.18
N GLU A 542 27.61 -22.81 20.74
CA GLU A 542 27.96 -24.15 21.22
C GLU A 542 28.70 -24.05 22.56
N GLU A 543 28.49 -24.99 23.46
CA GLU A 543 29.08 -24.95 24.80
C GLU A 543 30.61 -25.23 24.76
N PRO A 544 31.40 -24.71 25.73
CA PRO A 544 32.83 -25.02 25.84
C PRO A 544 33.11 -26.51 26.05
N GLY A 545 34.07 -27.08 25.31
CA GLY A 545 34.45 -28.48 25.48
C GLY A 545 35.45 -29.01 24.44
N GLU A 546 35.71 -30.32 24.48
CA GLU A 546 36.69 -30.99 23.59
C GLU A 546 36.36 -30.84 22.09
N ASN A 547 35.07 -30.69 21.76
CA ASN A 547 34.60 -30.48 20.38
C ASN A 547 34.52 -28.98 19.98
N ASN A 548 34.78 -28.06 20.92
CA ASN A 548 34.69 -26.61 20.76
C ASN A 548 35.87 -25.92 21.47
N VAL A 549 37.10 -26.38 21.21
CA VAL A 549 38.33 -26.05 21.95
C VAL A 549 38.65 -24.54 22.02
N HIS A 550 38.07 -23.74 21.13
CA HIS A 550 38.27 -22.30 21.06
C HIS A 550 37.00 -21.49 21.38
N ASN A 551 35.93 -22.13 21.87
CA ASN A 551 34.66 -21.53 22.30
C ASN A 551 34.02 -20.60 21.25
N ASN A 552 34.23 -20.89 19.97
CA ASN A 552 33.84 -20.02 18.85
C ASN A 552 32.78 -20.65 17.92
N ALA A 553 32.37 -21.90 18.17
CA ALA A 553 31.36 -22.57 17.39
C ALA A 553 29.95 -22.06 17.73
N PHE A 554 29.11 -21.95 16.70
CA PHE A 554 27.69 -21.62 16.80
C PHE A 554 26.94 -22.29 15.64
N TYR A 555 25.67 -22.59 15.82
CA TYR A 555 24.85 -23.35 14.87
C TYR A 555 23.40 -22.84 14.80
N ALA A 556 22.67 -23.28 13.77
CA ALA A 556 21.25 -22.97 13.60
C ALA A 556 20.37 -24.06 14.24
N GLU A 557 19.53 -23.66 15.20
CA GLU A 557 18.49 -24.50 15.78
C GLU A 557 17.17 -24.25 15.06
N GLU A 558 16.61 -25.29 14.43
CA GLU A 558 15.29 -25.28 13.83
C GLU A 558 14.20 -25.70 14.83
N THR A 559 13.10 -24.95 14.89
CA THR A 559 11.85 -25.35 15.55
C THR A 559 10.73 -25.34 14.51
N LEU A 560 10.18 -26.51 14.19
CA LEU A 560 8.97 -26.62 13.37
C LEU A 560 7.76 -26.10 14.15
N LEU A 561 7.04 -25.14 13.57
CA LEU A 561 5.79 -24.61 14.12
C LEU A 561 4.65 -25.51 13.63
N ARG A 562 4.09 -26.35 14.51
CA ARG A 562 3.14 -27.41 14.16
C ARG A 562 1.70 -26.95 14.16
N SER A 563 1.36 -25.95 14.97
CA SER A 563 0.01 -25.42 15.07
C SER A 563 -0.04 -23.90 15.26
N GLU A 564 -1.22 -23.33 15.02
CA GLU A 564 -1.44 -21.87 15.04
C GLU A 564 -1.13 -21.23 16.41
N LEU A 565 -1.30 -21.94 17.52
CA LEU A 565 -0.91 -21.44 18.85
C LEU A 565 0.61 -21.48 19.09
N GLU A 566 1.33 -22.46 18.52
CA GLU A 566 2.80 -22.47 18.58
C GLU A 566 3.41 -21.33 17.75
N ALA A 567 2.70 -20.94 16.69
CA ALA A 567 3.15 -19.99 15.66
C ALA A 567 2.89 -18.51 15.96
N MET A 568 2.50 -18.17 17.20
CA MET A 568 2.48 -16.78 17.69
C MET A 568 3.91 -16.42 18.17
N ARG A 569 4.69 -15.71 17.36
CA ARG A 569 6.14 -15.51 17.57
C ARG A 569 6.55 -14.03 17.55
N ASP A 570 7.55 -13.71 18.36
CA ASP A 570 8.19 -12.40 18.39
C ASP A 570 9.56 -12.43 17.69
N CYS A 571 9.98 -11.30 17.12
CA CYS A 571 11.33 -11.15 16.59
C CYS A 571 12.37 -11.20 17.72
N ASN A 572 13.56 -11.76 17.44
CA ASN A 572 14.68 -11.76 18.39
C ASN A 572 16.00 -11.52 17.65
N SER A 573 16.54 -10.31 17.79
CA SER A 573 17.81 -9.91 17.19
C SER A 573 19.02 -10.61 17.82
N LEU A 574 18.96 -10.95 19.12
CA LEU A 574 20.06 -11.61 19.84
C LEU A 574 20.31 -13.04 19.35
N THR A 575 19.30 -13.71 18.78
CA THR A 575 19.42 -15.04 18.14
C THR A 575 19.29 -14.98 16.62
N ALA A 576 19.33 -13.78 16.02
CA ALA A 576 19.08 -13.51 14.60
C ALA A 576 17.85 -14.26 14.05
N ARG A 577 16.76 -14.30 14.83
CA ARG A 577 15.57 -15.11 14.57
C ARG A 577 14.92 -14.75 13.24
N HIS A 578 14.59 -15.79 12.49
CA HIS A 578 13.89 -15.70 11.21
C HIS A 578 13.01 -16.93 11.00
N TRP A 579 12.09 -16.86 10.04
CA TRP A 579 11.16 -17.95 9.75
C TRP A 579 11.28 -18.42 8.30
N ILE A 580 11.21 -19.73 8.07
CA ILE A 580 11.37 -20.34 6.75
C ILE A 580 10.10 -21.13 6.41
N VAL A 581 9.42 -20.73 5.34
CA VAL A 581 8.41 -21.56 4.68
C VAL A 581 9.14 -22.58 3.84
N ARG A 582 8.94 -23.88 4.10
CA ARG A 582 9.55 -24.95 3.29
C ARG A 582 8.52 -25.89 2.68
N ASN A 583 8.82 -26.34 1.46
CA ASN A 583 8.11 -27.43 0.82
C ASN A 583 8.51 -28.76 1.47
N THR A 584 7.59 -29.71 1.68
CA THR A 584 7.89 -30.99 2.36
C THR A 584 8.22 -32.14 1.41
N ARG A 585 8.27 -31.90 0.10
CA ARG A 585 8.54 -32.94 -0.93
C ARG A 585 9.58 -32.53 -1.97
N THR A 586 9.73 -31.22 -2.21
CA THR A 586 10.69 -30.70 -3.18
C THR A 586 12.05 -30.48 -2.51
N CYS A 587 13.04 -31.25 -2.95
CA CYS A 587 14.43 -31.10 -2.53
C CYS A 587 15.26 -30.40 -3.61
N ASN A 588 16.28 -29.65 -3.19
CA ASN A 588 17.33 -29.15 -4.07
C ASN A 588 18.47 -30.18 -4.25
N ARG A 589 19.54 -29.80 -4.96
CA ARG A 589 20.69 -30.67 -5.27
C ARG A 589 21.49 -31.20 -4.06
N THR A 590 21.32 -30.67 -2.85
CA THR A 590 21.96 -31.22 -1.63
C THR A 590 21.04 -32.18 -0.87
N GLY A 591 19.82 -32.40 -1.35
CA GLY A 591 18.77 -33.16 -0.66
C GLY A 591 17.99 -32.34 0.38
N GLN A 592 18.39 -31.09 0.63
CA GLN A 592 17.66 -30.20 1.54
C GLN A 592 16.35 -29.72 0.91
N LEU A 593 15.32 -29.52 1.75
CA LEU A 593 14.01 -29.03 1.34
C LEU A 593 14.09 -27.59 0.79
N THR A 594 13.34 -27.29 -0.26
CA THR A 594 13.26 -25.94 -0.83
C THR A 594 12.42 -25.02 0.06
N GLY A 595 12.81 -23.75 0.19
CA GLY A 595 12.07 -22.80 1.03
C GLY A 595 12.29 -21.32 0.70
N TYR A 596 11.44 -20.47 1.27
CA TYR A 596 11.63 -19.01 1.34
C TYR A 596 11.68 -18.57 2.79
N LYS A 597 12.68 -17.73 3.10
CA LYS A 597 12.97 -17.19 4.43
C LYS A 597 12.43 -15.76 4.54
N LEU A 598 11.54 -15.53 5.50
CA LEU A 598 11.20 -14.19 5.96
C LEU A 598 12.37 -13.63 6.77
N VAL A 599 12.90 -12.49 6.36
CA VAL A 599 13.94 -11.74 7.08
C VAL A 599 13.28 -10.52 7.73
N PRO A 600 13.18 -10.48 9.07
CA PRO A 600 12.71 -9.29 9.77
C PRO A 600 13.58 -8.07 9.51
N GLY A 601 12.95 -6.91 9.28
CA GLY A 601 13.62 -5.61 9.34
C GLY A 601 13.69 -5.07 10.79
N SER A 602 13.92 -3.76 10.91
CA SER A 602 13.71 -3.06 12.19
C SER A 602 12.25 -3.17 12.62
N ASN A 603 11.99 -3.45 13.89
CA ASN A 603 10.64 -3.77 14.38
C ASN A 603 10.50 -3.50 15.89
N CYS A 604 9.26 -3.33 16.36
CA CYS A 604 8.91 -3.19 17.77
C CYS A 604 7.59 -3.93 18.08
N LEU A 605 7.17 -3.89 19.35
CA LEU A 605 5.83 -4.28 19.79
C LEU A 605 5.13 -3.05 20.39
N PRO A 606 3.78 -3.07 20.57
CA PRO A 606 3.04 -1.97 21.17
C PRO A 606 3.58 -1.59 22.56
N LEU A 607 3.97 -0.32 22.72
CA LEU A 607 4.44 0.26 23.98
C LEU A 607 3.24 0.67 24.86
N ALA A 608 2.36 -0.30 25.12
CA ALA A 608 1.09 -0.13 25.82
C ALA A 608 0.90 -1.21 26.91
N GLY A 609 0.12 -0.90 27.95
CA GLY A 609 -0.27 -1.89 28.96
C GLY A 609 -1.17 -2.99 28.39
N SER A 610 -1.15 -4.19 28.98
CA SER A 610 -1.89 -5.36 28.48
C SER A 610 -3.40 -5.11 28.26
N GLU A 611 -3.98 -4.27 29.12
CA GLU A 611 -5.40 -3.90 29.15
C GLU A 611 -5.72 -2.62 28.35
N ALA A 612 -4.78 -2.09 27.58
CA ALA A 612 -5.01 -0.91 26.74
C ALA A 612 -6.16 -1.19 25.76
N LYS A 613 -7.19 -0.33 25.79
CA LYS A 613 -8.48 -0.61 25.16
C LYS A 613 -8.38 -0.88 23.65
N PHE A 614 -7.45 -0.20 22.94
CA PHE A 614 -7.22 -0.44 21.52
C PHE A 614 -6.72 -1.87 21.22
N LEU A 615 -5.95 -2.51 22.11
CA LEU A 615 -5.49 -3.90 21.97
C LEU A 615 -6.61 -4.94 22.07
N ARG A 616 -7.87 -4.54 22.33
CA ARG A 616 -9.04 -5.40 22.14
C ARG A 616 -9.39 -5.59 20.66
N ARG A 617 -9.23 -4.53 19.86
CA ARG A 617 -9.41 -4.52 18.39
C ARG A 617 -8.10 -4.90 17.70
N ALA A 618 -6.98 -4.33 18.15
CA ALA A 618 -5.63 -4.52 17.63
C ALA A 618 -4.89 -5.71 18.27
N ALA A 619 -5.60 -6.78 18.64
CA ALA A 619 -5.02 -7.89 19.40
C ALA A 619 -3.91 -8.64 18.63
N PHE A 620 -3.90 -8.53 17.30
CA PHE A 620 -2.84 -9.03 16.42
C PHE A 620 -1.50 -8.31 16.59
N LEU A 621 -1.47 -7.09 17.15
CA LEU A 621 -0.21 -6.38 17.39
C LEU A 621 0.62 -6.98 18.55
N LYS A 622 0.08 -7.97 19.28
CA LYS A 622 0.75 -8.56 20.44
C LYS A 622 1.97 -9.43 20.10
N HIS A 623 2.12 -9.84 18.83
CA HIS A 623 3.27 -10.60 18.33
C HIS A 623 3.68 -10.14 16.94
N ASN A 624 4.97 -10.23 16.60
CA ASN A 624 5.48 -9.81 15.29
C ASN A 624 5.13 -10.77 14.15
N PHE A 625 4.86 -12.04 14.45
CA PHE A 625 4.67 -13.07 13.43
C PHE A 625 3.60 -14.07 13.89
N TRP A 626 2.65 -14.35 12.98
CA TRP A 626 1.59 -15.32 13.18
C TRP A 626 1.48 -16.18 11.92
N VAL A 627 1.03 -17.43 12.08
CA VAL A 627 0.71 -18.31 10.95
C VAL A 627 -0.66 -18.92 11.17
N THR A 628 -1.52 -18.87 10.15
CA THR A 628 -2.79 -19.60 10.13
C THR A 628 -2.83 -20.64 9.01
N THR A 629 -3.66 -21.66 9.17
CA THR A 629 -4.14 -22.43 8.02
C THR A 629 -4.99 -21.52 7.13
N TYR A 630 -4.81 -21.59 5.81
CA TYR A 630 -5.60 -20.81 4.86
C TYR A 630 -7.10 -21.05 5.02
N SER A 631 -7.85 -19.95 5.09
CA SER A 631 -9.31 -19.91 5.07
C SER A 631 -9.74 -18.70 4.23
N ARG A 632 -10.71 -18.90 3.33
CA ARG A 632 -11.15 -17.87 2.36
C ARG A 632 -11.73 -16.61 3.04
N ASN A 633 -12.24 -16.75 4.26
CA ASN A 633 -12.88 -15.67 5.01
C ASN A 633 -11.92 -14.98 6.00
N GLU A 634 -10.66 -15.43 6.09
CA GLU A 634 -9.65 -14.90 7.00
C GLU A 634 -8.75 -13.92 6.25
N MET A 635 -9.25 -12.68 6.10
CA MET A 635 -8.63 -11.62 5.28
C MET A 635 -8.01 -10.49 6.12
N PHE A 636 -8.75 -9.90 7.07
CA PHE A 636 -8.32 -8.70 7.80
C PHE A 636 -8.03 -8.99 9.28
N PRO A 637 -6.81 -8.70 9.79
CA PRO A 637 -6.36 -9.17 11.10
C PRO A 637 -7.10 -8.52 12.28
N GLY A 638 -7.64 -7.30 12.11
CA GLY A 638 -8.53 -6.62 13.06
C GLY A 638 -10.02 -6.97 12.93
N GLY A 639 -10.37 -7.93 12.06
CA GLY A 639 -11.74 -8.21 11.66
C GLY A 639 -12.18 -7.38 10.45
N GLU A 640 -13.38 -7.67 9.95
CA GLU A 640 -13.92 -7.05 8.73
C GLU A 640 -14.13 -5.54 8.89
N PHE A 641 -14.75 -5.16 10.01
CA PHE A 641 -15.20 -3.81 10.33
C PHE A 641 -14.64 -3.41 11.70
N PRO A 642 -13.42 -2.85 11.79
CA PRO A 642 -12.87 -2.43 13.07
C PRO A 642 -13.50 -1.14 13.60
N ASN A 643 -14.06 -0.26 12.76
CA ASN A 643 -14.70 1.00 13.17
C ASN A 643 -15.83 0.74 14.19
N GLN A 644 -15.77 1.43 15.34
CA GLN A 644 -16.68 1.28 16.49
C GLN A 644 -16.90 -0.16 17.00
N ASN A 645 -16.06 -1.13 16.62
CA ASN A 645 -16.38 -2.56 16.80
C ASN A 645 -16.40 -2.99 18.28
N PRO A 646 -17.56 -3.42 18.82
CA PRO A 646 -17.68 -3.93 20.18
C PRO A 646 -17.35 -5.44 20.28
N ARG A 647 -17.26 -6.14 19.14
CA ARG A 647 -17.38 -7.59 19.07
C ARG A 647 -16.08 -8.27 19.48
N VAL A 648 -16.20 -9.16 20.47
CA VAL A 648 -15.11 -10.05 20.90
C VAL A 648 -15.13 -11.33 20.06
N GLY A 649 -13.97 -11.90 19.77
CA GLY A 649 -13.88 -13.15 19.00
C GLY A 649 -13.74 -12.98 17.48
N GLU A 650 -13.27 -11.81 17.02
CA GLU A 650 -12.93 -11.58 15.61
C GLU A 650 -11.41 -11.55 15.38
N GLY A 651 -11.01 -11.49 14.11
CA GLY A 651 -9.63 -11.26 13.69
C GLY A 651 -8.62 -12.37 14.01
N LEU A 652 -7.36 -12.09 13.68
CA LEU A 652 -6.24 -13.04 13.69
C LEU A 652 -5.99 -13.65 15.07
N ALA A 653 -6.01 -12.82 16.12
CA ALA A 653 -5.87 -13.26 17.51
C ALA A 653 -7.06 -14.11 18.02
N THR A 654 -8.12 -14.29 17.22
CA THR A 654 -9.15 -15.33 17.45
C THR A 654 -8.98 -16.51 16.51
N TRP A 655 -8.65 -16.31 15.24
CA TRP A 655 -8.49 -17.41 14.28
C TRP A 655 -7.47 -18.44 14.74
N VAL A 656 -6.31 -18.03 15.28
CA VAL A 656 -5.28 -18.95 15.79
C VAL A 656 -5.73 -19.82 16.96
N LYS A 657 -6.84 -19.46 17.65
CA LYS A 657 -7.43 -20.29 18.72
C LYS A 657 -8.14 -21.53 18.19
N GLN A 658 -8.35 -21.64 16.88
CA GLN A 658 -8.73 -22.90 16.23
C GLN A 658 -7.62 -23.95 16.34
N ASN A 659 -6.36 -23.53 16.55
CA ASN A 659 -5.18 -24.37 16.72
C ASN A 659 -5.02 -25.44 15.63
N ARG A 660 -5.28 -25.06 14.38
CA ARG A 660 -5.22 -25.95 13.20
C ARG A 660 -3.77 -26.38 12.91
N SER A 661 -3.61 -27.48 12.18
CA SER A 661 -2.29 -27.96 11.76
C SER A 661 -1.63 -26.99 10.77
N LEU A 662 -0.35 -26.72 11.00
CA LEU A 662 0.54 -26.01 10.08
C LEU A 662 1.53 -26.96 9.39
N GLU A 663 1.55 -28.24 9.77
CA GLU A 663 2.27 -29.29 9.04
C GLU A 663 1.48 -29.68 7.79
N GLU A 664 2.15 -29.63 6.62
CA GLU A 664 1.66 -30.04 5.30
C GLU A 664 0.29 -29.45 4.93
N THR A 665 0.23 -28.11 4.87
CA THR A 665 -1.02 -27.40 4.61
C THR A 665 -0.85 -26.21 3.65
N ASN A 666 -1.96 -25.51 3.36
CA ASN A 666 -1.92 -24.15 2.82
C ASN A 666 -1.78 -23.19 4.01
N ILE A 667 -0.70 -22.41 4.05
CA ILE A 667 -0.40 -21.49 5.16
C ILE A 667 -0.54 -20.02 4.74
N VAL A 668 -1.01 -19.19 5.67
CA VAL A 668 -0.96 -17.73 5.55
C VAL A 668 -0.06 -17.20 6.67
N LEU A 669 1.00 -16.49 6.30
CA LEU A 669 1.83 -15.73 7.23
C LEU A 669 1.18 -14.36 7.46
N TRP A 670 1.25 -13.88 8.69
CA TRP A 670 0.86 -12.54 9.07
C TRP A 670 2.04 -11.90 9.78
N TYR A 671 2.78 -11.05 9.08
CA TYR A 671 3.93 -10.36 9.64
C TYR A 671 3.54 -8.96 10.07
N VAL A 672 3.62 -8.72 11.38
CA VAL A 672 3.35 -7.43 12.01
C VAL A 672 4.68 -6.72 12.25
N PHE A 673 4.83 -5.57 11.60
CA PHE A 673 6.03 -4.75 11.72
C PHE A 673 5.69 -3.30 11.97
N GLY A 674 6.50 -2.63 12.79
CA GLY A 674 6.25 -1.24 13.13
C GLY A 674 7.42 -0.51 13.75
N ILE A 675 7.32 0.81 13.74
CA ILE A 675 8.30 1.76 14.26
C ILE A 675 7.68 2.59 15.39
N THR A 676 8.48 2.90 16.41
CA THR A 676 8.13 3.92 17.42
C THR A 676 8.68 5.27 16.99
N HIS A 677 7.79 6.17 16.61
CA HIS A 677 8.13 7.53 16.22
C HIS A 677 8.10 8.46 17.43
N VAL A 678 9.27 8.99 17.77
CA VAL A 678 9.44 10.12 18.70
C VAL A 678 9.74 11.36 17.85
N PRO A 679 8.77 12.26 17.60
CA PRO A 679 8.95 13.36 16.65
C PRO A 679 10.07 14.32 17.06
N ARG A 680 10.72 14.93 16.08
CA ARG A 680 11.83 15.87 16.22
C ARG A 680 11.47 17.22 15.58
N LEU A 681 12.40 18.18 15.61
CA LEU A 681 12.23 19.46 14.93
C LEU A 681 12.45 19.32 13.41
N GLU A 682 13.29 18.37 13.00
CA GLU A 682 13.59 18.02 11.62
C GLU A 682 12.39 17.39 10.88
N ASP A 683 11.37 16.95 11.62
CA ASP A 683 10.13 16.36 11.11
C ASP A 683 9.02 17.41 10.84
N TRP A 684 9.36 18.70 10.99
CA TRP A 684 8.49 19.86 10.83
C TRP A 684 9.11 20.83 9.80
N PRO A 685 8.32 21.42 8.87
CA PRO A 685 6.86 21.33 8.70
C PRO A 685 6.33 20.08 7.99
N VAL A 686 7.19 19.35 7.29
CA VAL A 686 6.87 18.09 6.59
C VAL A 686 7.99 17.11 6.91
N MET A 687 7.60 15.90 7.29
CA MET A 687 8.51 14.86 7.74
C MET A 687 9.33 14.29 6.57
N PRO A 688 10.68 14.29 6.64
CA PRO A 688 11.53 13.53 5.73
C PRO A 688 11.15 12.05 5.72
N VAL A 689 11.47 11.33 4.64
CA VAL A 689 11.06 9.93 4.52
C VAL A 689 11.76 9.05 5.57
N GLU A 690 10.97 8.40 6.42
CA GLU A 690 11.41 7.34 7.33
C GLU A 690 11.03 5.97 6.74
N HIS A 691 11.95 5.01 6.76
CA HIS A 691 11.85 3.75 6.02
C HIS A 691 11.64 2.54 6.95
N ILE A 692 10.68 1.67 6.64
CA ILE A 692 10.50 0.38 7.32
C ILE A 692 10.08 -0.73 6.34
N GLY A 693 10.54 -1.96 6.53
CA GLY A 693 10.26 -3.05 5.59
C GLY A 693 10.75 -4.42 6.06
N PHE A 694 10.67 -5.40 5.15
CA PHE A 694 11.15 -6.77 5.34
C PHE A 694 11.43 -7.46 3.99
N MET A 695 12.13 -8.60 4.01
CA MET A 695 12.44 -9.38 2.81
C MET A 695 11.90 -10.81 2.88
N LEU A 696 11.55 -11.36 1.71
CA LEU A 696 11.39 -12.79 1.46
C LEU A 696 12.55 -13.25 0.57
N THR A 697 13.44 -14.08 1.13
CA THR A 697 14.69 -14.51 0.48
C THR A 697 14.65 -16.01 0.15
N PRO A 698 15.16 -16.45 -1.01
CA PRO A 698 15.20 -17.87 -1.37
C PRO A 698 16.17 -18.61 -0.45
N HIS A 699 15.69 -19.65 0.26
CA HIS A 699 16.51 -20.46 1.16
C HIS A 699 16.53 -21.91 0.69
N GLY A 700 17.62 -22.28 0.00
CA GLY A 700 17.72 -23.60 -0.63
C GLY A 700 16.69 -23.84 -1.74
N PHE A 701 15.96 -22.82 -2.19
CA PHE A 701 14.99 -22.92 -3.29
C PHE A 701 15.71 -23.23 -4.61
N PHE A 702 16.71 -22.44 -4.97
CA PHE A 702 17.52 -22.63 -6.16
C PHE A 702 18.71 -23.56 -5.89
N ASN A 703 19.22 -24.22 -6.93
CA ASN A 703 20.40 -25.11 -6.82
C ASN A 703 21.73 -24.34 -6.69
N CYS A 704 21.77 -23.11 -7.20
CA CYS A 704 22.86 -22.13 -7.16
C CYS A 704 22.24 -20.73 -7.05
N SER A 705 22.96 -19.63 -7.26
CA SER A 705 22.26 -18.37 -7.54
C SER A 705 21.44 -18.52 -8.84
N PRO A 706 20.22 -17.93 -8.93
CA PRO A 706 19.25 -18.19 -9.99
C PRO A 706 19.47 -17.58 -11.42
N ALA A 707 20.68 -17.29 -11.89
CA ALA A 707 21.25 -15.94 -11.80
C ALA A 707 22.62 -15.84 -12.51
N VAL A 708 23.35 -16.96 -12.54
CA VAL A 708 24.63 -17.15 -13.23
C VAL A 708 24.55 -17.01 -14.76
N ASP A 709 23.35 -16.76 -15.28
CA ASP A 709 22.99 -16.53 -16.68
C ASP A 709 22.83 -15.04 -17.04
N VAL A 710 22.91 -14.14 -16.06
CA VAL A 710 22.86 -12.68 -16.31
C VAL A 710 24.15 -12.20 -16.99
N PRO A 711 24.05 -11.48 -18.13
CA PRO A 711 25.23 -11.09 -18.91
C PRO A 711 26.07 -10.01 -18.21
N PRO A 712 27.42 -10.09 -18.26
CA PRO A 712 28.35 -9.08 -17.72
C PRO A 712 28.06 -7.63 -18.13
N ASN A 713 28.45 -6.65 -17.33
CA ASN A 713 28.43 -5.26 -17.79
C ASN A 713 29.55 -5.03 -18.83
N ALA A 714 29.26 -4.27 -19.89
CA ALA A 714 30.12 -4.18 -21.08
C ALA A 714 31.56 -3.77 -20.75
N CYS A 715 31.74 -2.83 -19.81
CA CYS A 715 33.04 -2.37 -19.32
C CYS A 715 33.94 -3.49 -18.75
N GLU A 716 33.40 -4.64 -18.35
CA GLU A 716 34.17 -5.78 -17.87
C GLU A 716 34.65 -6.68 -19.02
N MET A 717 33.96 -6.68 -20.17
CA MET A 717 34.34 -7.46 -21.35
C MET A 717 35.52 -6.83 -22.09
N ASP A 718 35.52 -5.50 -22.26
CA ASP A 718 36.61 -4.75 -22.91
C ASP A 718 37.97 -4.93 -22.22
N SER A 719 37.99 -5.37 -20.95
CA SER A 719 39.21 -5.66 -20.20
C SER A 719 40.02 -6.85 -20.73
N LYS A 720 39.44 -7.70 -21.62
CA LYS A 720 40.09 -8.93 -22.11
C LYS A 720 40.57 -8.89 -23.56
N ASP A 721 39.99 -8.03 -24.41
CA ASP A 721 40.41 -7.93 -25.83
C ASP A 721 41.51 -6.88 -26.07
N ASN A 722 41.69 -5.90 -25.17
CA ASN A 722 42.66 -4.82 -25.36
C ASN A 722 44.14 -5.24 -25.25
N ASP A 723 44.46 -6.42 -24.71
CA ASP A 723 45.82 -6.97 -24.70
C ASP A 723 46.33 -7.40 -26.09
N ILE A 724 45.47 -7.42 -27.13
CA ILE A 724 45.86 -7.82 -28.50
C ILE A 724 45.36 -6.86 -29.59
N LYS A 725 45.69 -5.56 -29.48
CA LYS A 725 46.24 -4.72 -30.58
C LYS A 725 46.46 -3.25 -30.16
N ASP A 726 47.72 -2.86 -30.03
CA ASP A 726 48.11 -1.46 -30.10
C ASP A 726 48.19 -0.99 -31.56
N ASN A 727 47.26 -0.13 -31.99
CA ASN A 727 47.49 0.96 -32.95
C ASN A 727 46.26 1.88 -33.03
N GLY A 728 46.48 3.19 -32.91
CA GLY A 728 45.42 4.14 -32.55
C GLY A 728 44.44 4.55 -33.66
N SER A 729 43.17 4.72 -33.26
CA SER A 729 42.38 5.91 -33.62
C SER A 729 41.25 6.12 -32.61
N SER A 730 41.20 7.28 -31.96
CA SER A 730 40.18 7.61 -30.96
C SER A 730 38.87 8.04 -31.62
N LYS A 731 37.91 7.12 -31.74
CA LYS A 731 36.49 7.48 -31.91
C LYS A 731 35.86 7.80 -30.54
N PRO A 732 34.84 8.66 -30.47
CA PRO A 732 34.10 8.88 -29.23
C PRO A 732 33.44 7.57 -28.78
N ILE A 733 33.74 7.11 -27.56
CA ILE A 733 33.05 5.96 -26.97
C ILE A 733 31.65 6.43 -26.57
N GLN A 734 30.64 5.97 -27.30
CA GLN A 734 29.24 6.16 -26.93
C GLN A 734 28.92 5.17 -25.79
N SER A 735 29.19 5.58 -24.56
CA SER A 735 29.05 4.76 -23.35
C SER A 735 27.59 4.51 -23.00
N GLY A 736 26.92 3.65 -23.77
CA GLY A 736 25.63 3.09 -23.40
C GLY A 736 25.81 2.16 -22.21
N LEU A 737 25.52 2.66 -21.00
CA LEU A 737 25.18 1.76 -19.89
C LEU A 737 23.91 1.02 -20.29
N THR A 738 24.03 -0.28 -20.57
CA THR A 738 22.87 -1.17 -20.53
C THR A 738 22.40 -1.20 -19.08
N ALA A 739 21.18 -0.74 -18.81
CA ALA A 739 20.58 -0.92 -17.50
C ALA A 739 20.44 -2.43 -17.24
N LYS A 740 20.95 -2.90 -16.10
CA LYS A 740 20.86 -4.31 -15.67
C LYS A 740 20.52 -4.34 -14.18
N LEU A 741 19.30 -4.77 -13.91
CA LEU A 741 18.50 -4.44 -12.74
C LEU A 741 17.80 -5.73 -12.29
#